data_AF-A0A1R0W5S0-F1
#
_entry.id   AF-A0A1R0W5S0-F1
#
_cell.length_a   1.000
_cell.length_b   1.000
_cell.length_c   1.000
_cell.angle_alpha   90.00
_cell.angle_beta   90.00
_cell.angle_gamma   90.00
#
_symmetry.space_group_name_H-M   'P 1'
#
loop_
_entity.id
_entity.type
_entity.pdbx_description
1 polymer ?
#
loop_
_entity_poly.entity_id
_entity_poly.type
_entity_poly.pdbx_seq_one_letter_code
_entity_poly.pdbx_strand_id
1 'polypeptide(L)'
;MKRLIFSFLTVVILSLFASVSTFANFSKGYPTEGIETSFPNEVYKRQKIKVKVTGESRPRPKVMWVQGDEDQFVATRNEGSQQVRTTGTLQDGKMVPVTTDTPVVDKINTKQYAPDSMQDSNIDPNPFRQEFVKELGLEEVKYLEANSYDEDPIGSDPSYSKGDIFATISTFTGHNYVWDEHYKYSEKLNGDPKYIVSYYTPLSIKYTGYVEETKELIVEENMTLEVGDRKTLTAKVKTIQYDGSETNYIDVSRRETTEWSTNNRNVVSVNPETGQIVAVSEGEARITAKWKNSEDGPYYIYNYADITVGGEDTGCVDCQPEGSCSAPSAAGSMEGAFLDPGVSAVIRADQRGSEMFDVLQGIPTTESLYGNVLALNYLFQNKFVEMTGECTYTIPVTKTYIKTWDEPGPPDPDGNPTTIPMRVPETVSKEYTVIRPYSYWVIDNLEVYDIKEAKLRNYALPNEEITIQPSGYSSPSYATSTGGQHIEEPQYSAVTLPTETVGRDVPNEDFQADAEDAVGKVKVKNDLLQFNGSIIMSNVQTEETGPTPGEIPAPTQIGNNVLYSPGNVIPRTLANEKDTTSSGSIAYNLMVGNINGGSPKNFLINGINTVTVHTPVVDYAVLPDDNRPFDQRMEPDMSRTVLVLDRPFTINFDEKGQHLSIPGYGNRDYQKYTLMKRVVFPFDTYNENKTEFYPQNTWVNIPVGQDSKTFQMPTWVTEGSYRIRTEAWAINSQGQAGCQHNMNGDLNNYCAYEEFEVDAVGRLYGLRVWDIGDFRFENVFRTGSETTNHTGNAYYSGGRDENGVPTSLYGQNSWILPVRPGSHPLEKGTVPRNGYSFLFDFETIGDLWDKGEGVRINPSFSYVSKEGGEQIPVDLYYDSTGYGNKLIKVGSENDVETFTRLYQLSDPMRNINQTELQRAAQYEFHNILSPDQQNSLSWNRFWGNYTTRKTNIGAGYKLDVLNYQSRTLIGPTAIPASVNPTVALRSVQHWYGEYNLPIAPYIVREGTDMEALARQYGGILDGSESEFFKGGYIVVNFEIYTVKNNDQNDYVLGYNAPLANMWEIEGQVSSASDYRGRQFTYNPGDIMLFESDYSVRNDYLANGS
;
A
#
# COMPACT_ATOMS: atom_id res chain seq x y z
N MET A 1 28.97 4.83 56.07
CA MET A 1 29.20 3.93 57.22
C MET A 1 28.70 2.56 56.81
N LYS A 2 29.62 1.58 56.69
CA LYS A 2 29.45 0.11 56.77
C LYS A 2 28.29 -0.52 55.94
N ARG A 3 28.51 -1.24 54.82
CA ARG A 3 29.42 -2.38 54.54
C ARG A 3 28.98 -3.65 55.32
N LEU A 4 28.99 -4.79 54.60
CA LEU A 4 28.96 -6.22 55.01
C LEU A 4 27.58 -6.93 55.02
N ILE A 5 27.38 -8.20 54.60
CA ILE A 5 28.18 -9.32 54.01
C ILE A 5 27.16 -10.47 53.72
N PHE A 6 27.16 -11.21 52.59
CA PHE A 6 27.88 -12.48 52.26
C PHE A 6 27.56 -12.75 50.76
N SER A 7 28.47 -12.96 49.78
CA SER A 7 29.61 -13.88 49.58
C SER A 7 29.29 -15.37 49.74
N PHE A 8 29.14 -16.09 48.62
CA PHE A 8 29.98 -17.23 48.17
C PHE A 8 29.28 -17.99 47.01
N LEU A 9 29.78 -17.88 45.78
CA LEU A 9 30.52 -18.96 45.11
C LEU A 9 31.11 -18.48 43.79
N THR A 10 32.31 -18.97 43.54
CA THR A 10 33.37 -18.47 42.69
C THR A 10 33.45 -19.33 41.41
N VAL A 11 33.98 -18.74 40.34
CA VAL A 11 34.64 -19.39 39.19
C VAL A 11 33.73 -20.17 38.22
N VAL A 12 33.73 -19.71 36.96
CA VAL A 12 33.84 -20.42 35.66
C VAL A 12 33.00 -19.64 34.64
N ILE A 13 33.48 -18.46 34.20
CA ILE A 13 33.11 -17.88 32.88
C ILE A 13 34.32 -17.08 32.39
N LEU A 14 35.41 -17.78 32.08
CA LEU A 14 36.48 -17.24 31.24
C LEU A 14 37.07 -18.39 30.40
N SER A 15 36.18 -19.10 29.72
CA SER A 15 36.50 -20.09 28.68
C SER A 15 35.24 -20.51 27.95
N LEU A 16 34.62 -19.56 27.25
CA LEU A 16 33.90 -19.86 26.02
C LEU A 16 34.59 -19.02 24.94
N PHE A 17 35.82 -19.43 24.61
CA PHE A 17 36.15 -19.42 23.20
C PHE A 17 35.01 -20.21 22.57
N ALA A 18 34.18 -19.55 21.76
CA ALA A 18 33.49 -20.26 20.71
C ALA A 18 34.60 -21.04 20.01
N SER A 19 34.64 -22.36 20.25
CA SER A 19 35.37 -23.27 19.40
C SER A 19 34.88 -22.93 18.01
N VAL A 20 35.71 -22.23 17.24
CA VAL A 20 35.48 -22.06 15.81
C VAL A 20 35.50 -23.48 15.30
N SER A 21 34.32 -24.09 15.18
CA SER A 21 34.17 -25.42 14.62
C SER A 21 34.72 -25.31 13.22
N THR A 22 35.92 -25.83 13.00
CA THR A 22 36.50 -25.90 11.67
C THR A 22 35.66 -26.91 10.91
N PHE A 23 34.76 -26.41 10.06
CA PHE A 23 33.96 -27.22 9.13
C PHE A 23 34.91 -27.79 8.08
N ALA A 24 35.56 -28.91 8.41
CA ALA A 24 36.59 -29.54 7.59
C ALA A 24 35.97 -30.44 6.50
N ASN A 25 36.52 -30.35 5.29
CA ASN A 25 36.05 -31.06 4.10
C ASN A 25 36.16 -32.59 4.23
N PHE A 26 35.03 -33.29 4.17
CA PHE A 26 34.93 -34.77 4.14
C PHE A 26 35.91 -35.51 5.06
N SER A 27 36.25 -34.92 6.21
CA SER A 27 37.29 -35.41 7.12
C SER A 27 36.91 -36.73 7.79
N LYS A 28 35.62 -37.07 7.77
CA LYS A 28 35.05 -38.33 8.27
C LYS A 28 34.78 -39.36 7.16
N GLY A 29 35.27 -39.11 5.94
CA GLY A 29 35.06 -39.96 4.76
C GLY A 29 33.87 -39.54 3.91
N TYR A 30 33.70 -40.16 2.74
CA TYR A 30 32.59 -39.90 1.81
C TYR A 30 31.39 -40.80 2.13
N PRO A 31 30.15 -40.31 1.98
CA PRO A 31 28.96 -41.12 2.21
C PRO A 31 28.74 -42.19 1.14
N THR A 32 28.17 -43.33 1.55
CA THR A 32 27.82 -44.45 0.67
C THR A 32 26.49 -44.25 -0.07
N GLU A 33 25.63 -43.33 0.39
CA GLU A 33 24.34 -43.00 -0.21
C GLU A 33 24.20 -41.49 -0.44
N GLY A 34 23.45 -41.07 -1.46
CA GLY A 34 23.22 -39.65 -1.75
C GLY A 34 24.42 -38.92 -2.35
N ILE A 35 25.41 -39.66 -2.87
CA ILE A 35 26.50 -39.13 -3.67
C ILE A 35 26.23 -39.38 -5.16
N GLU A 36 26.17 -38.31 -5.95
CA GLU A 36 26.03 -38.38 -7.40
C GLU A 36 27.37 -38.01 -8.05
N THR A 37 27.92 -38.93 -8.84
CA THR A 37 29.06 -38.63 -9.70
C THR A 37 28.55 -38.20 -11.07
N SER A 38 29.18 -37.19 -11.66
CA SER A 38 28.82 -36.71 -12.99
C SER A 38 28.93 -37.80 -14.09
N PHE A 39 29.72 -38.86 -13.83
CA PHE A 39 29.86 -40.04 -14.69
C PHE A 39 30.26 -41.27 -13.84
N PRO A 40 29.64 -42.46 -14.02
CA PRO A 40 29.95 -43.66 -13.26
C PRO A 40 31.26 -44.39 -13.70
N ASN A 41 32.02 -43.84 -14.65
CA ASN A 41 33.22 -44.42 -15.25
C ASN A 41 34.42 -43.46 -15.21
N GLU A 42 35.62 -43.93 -15.58
CA GLU A 42 36.87 -43.15 -15.67
C GLU A 42 36.70 -41.79 -16.35
N VAL A 43 36.98 -40.69 -15.63
CA VAL A 43 36.78 -39.31 -16.13
C VAL A 43 38.12 -38.65 -16.48
N TYR A 44 38.21 -38.07 -17.67
CA TYR A 44 39.42 -37.37 -18.11
C TYR A 44 39.64 -36.06 -17.34
N LYS A 45 40.83 -35.92 -16.73
CA LYS A 45 41.41 -34.72 -16.09
C LYS A 45 40.68 -34.17 -14.86
N ARG A 46 39.35 -34.08 -14.84
CA ARG A 46 38.58 -33.44 -13.76
C ARG A 46 37.25 -34.13 -13.52
N GLN A 47 36.94 -34.45 -12.27
CA GLN A 47 35.67 -35.06 -11.87
C GLN A 47 35.05 -34.29 -10.71
N LYS A 48 33.74 -34.05 -10.81
CA LYS A 48 32.91 -33.42 -9.78
C LYS A 48 31.93 -34.43 -9.20
N ILE A 49 31.78 -34.39 -7.88
CA ILE A 49 30.73 -35.11 -7.15
C ILE A 49 29.73 -34.10 -6.58
N LYS A 50 28.46 -34.51 -6.50
CA LYS A 50 27.43 -33.84 -5.69
C LYS A 50 27.12 -34.73 -4.51
N VAL A 51 27.15 -34.18 -3.31
CA VAL A 51 26.79 -34.91 -2.08
C VAL A 51 25.54 -34.29 -1.49
N LYS A 52 24.48 -35.08 -1.36
CA LYS A 52 23.24 -34.69 -0.71
C LYS A 52 23.52 -34.42 0.76
N VAL A 53 23.05 -33.28 1.24
CA VAL A 53 23.10 -32.89 2.64
C VAL A 53 21.69 -32.64 3.16
N THR A 54 21.50 -32.87 4.45
CA THR A 54 20.23 -32.69 5.15
C THR A 54 20.46 -31.96 6.46
N GLY A 55 19.43 -31.30 6.96
CA GLY A 55 19.47 -30.64 8.26
C GLY A 55 18.06 -30.53 8.82
N GLU A 56 17.93 -30.60 10.13
CA GLU A 56 16.65 -30.40 10.81
C GLU A 56 16.73 -29.14 11.67
N SER A 57 15.68 -28.34 11.64
CA SER A 57 15.50 -27.25 12.59
C SER A 57 14.10 -27.28 13.19
N ARG A 58 13.97 -26.63 14.35
CA ARG A 58 12.70 -26.57 15.10
C ARG A 58 12.30 -25.11 15.38
N PRO A 59 11.94 -24.34 14.34
CA PRO A 59 11.55 -22.96 14.52
C PRO A 59 10.19 -22.86 15.22
N ARG A 60 9.95 -21.69 15.82
CA ARG A 60 8.69 -21.35 16.48
C ARG A 60 8.14 -20.05 15.87
N PRO A 61 7.61 -20.08 14.63
CA PRO A 61 6.81 -18.94 14.14
C PRO A 61 5.63 -18.71 15.09
N LYS A 62 5.04 -17.51 15.06
CA LYS A 62 3.92 -17.18 15.95
C LYS A 62 2.83 -16.40 15.24
N VAL A 63 1.58 -16.69 15.60
CA VAL A 63 0.44 -15.83 15.30
C VAL A 63 0.36 -14.75 16.37
N MET A 64 0.40 -13.49 15.96
CA MET A 64 0.26 -12.35 16.88
C MET A 64 -1.10 -11.69 16.69
N TRP A 65 -1.89 -11.65 17.75
CA TRP A 65 -3.14 -10.91 17.80
C TRP A 65 -2.92 -9.55 18.46
N VAL A 66 -3.22 -8.49 17.73
CA VAL A 66 -3.07 -7.11 18.20
C VAL A 66 -4.45 -6.53 18.47
N GLN A 67 -4.68 -6.10 19.71
CA GLN A 67 -5.94 -5.46 20.11
C GLN A 67 -5.99 -4.01 19.63
N GLY A 68 -7.08 -3.62 18.97
CA GLY A 68 -7.35 -2.24 18.57
C GLY A 68 -7.91 -1.35 19.68
N ASP A 69 -8.43 -0.17 19.30
CA ASP A 69 -9.19 0.71 20.21
C ASP A 69 -10.56 0.13 20.56
N GLU A 70 -11.21 -0.50 19.58
CA GLU A 70 -12.38 -1.33 19.78
C GLU A 70 -11.94 -2.68 20.36
N ASP A 71 -12.78 -3.40 21.11
CA ASP A 71 -12.46 -4.72 21.70
C ASP A 71 -12.28 -5.85 20.65
N GLN A 72 -11.67 -5.54 19.52
CA GLN A 72 -11.31 -6.44 18.44
C GLN A 72 -9.81 -6.69 18.41
N PHE A 73 -9.45 -7.93 18.13
CA PHE A 73 -8.11 -8.38 17.82
C PHE A 73 -7.97 -8.65 16.32
N VAL A 74 -6.80 -8.32 15.78
CA VAL A 74 -6.43 -8.63 14.40
C VAL A 74 -5.18 -9.50 14.39
N ALA A 75 -5.20 -10.61 13.64
CA ALA A 75 -4.04 -11.49 13.49
C ALA A 75 -3.03 -10.91 12.48
N THR A 76 -1.76 -10.85 12.87
CA THR A 76 -0.61 -10.45 12.02
C THR A 76 0.05 -11.68 11.40
N ARG A 77 0.48 -11.55 10.14
CA ARG A 77 1.12 -12.60 9.32
C ARG A 77 2.15 -12.01 8.35
N ASN A 78 2.98 -12.86 7.73
CA ASN A 78 4.04 -12.46 6.80
C ASN A 78 3.54 -12.25 5.35
N GLU A 79 2.68 -13.12 4.81
CA GLU A 79 2.14 -13.00 3.44
C GLU A 79 0.66 -13.44 3.34
N GLY A 80 -0.25 -12.56 2.88
CA GLY A 80 -1.65 -12.89 2.55
C GLY A 80 -2.66 -11.72 2.64
N SER A 81 -3.76 -11.75 1.86
CA SER A 81 -4.74 -10.66 1.73
C SER A 81 -5.94 -10.70 2.71
N GLN A 82 -6.24 -11.82 3.35
CA GLN A 82 -7.44 -12.01 4.21
C GLN A 82 -7.24 -11.54 5.66
N GLN A 83 -7.67 -10.36 6.08
CA GLN A 83 -7.54 -9.99 7.51
C GLN A 83 -8.43 -10.89 8.40
N VAL A 84 -7.84 -11.64 9.34
CA VAL A 84 -8.60 -12.39 10.34
C VAL A 84 -8.80 -11.48 11.55
N ARG A 85 -10.06 -11.23 11.89
CA ARG A 85 -10.48 -10.37 13.00
C ARG A 85 -11.39 -11.15 13.93
N THR A 86 -11.29 -10.87 15.21
CA THR A 86 -12.13 -11.49 16.23
C THR A 86 -12.35 -10.54 17.39
N THR A 87 -13.36 -10.77 18.20
CA THR A 87 -13.58 -9.99 19.43
C THR A 87 -12.66 -10.47 20.55
N GLY A 88 -12.47 -9.64 21.57
CA GLY A 88 -11.81 -10.01 22.81
C GLY A 88 -12.76 -10.72 23.77
N THR A 89 -12.22 -11.62 24.59
CA THR A 89 -12.89 -12.19 25.76
C THR A 89 -11.93 -12.22 26.94
N LEU A 90 -12.48 -12.30 28.16
CA LEU A 90 -11.68 -12.38 29.38
C LEU A 90 -11.33 -13.84 29.69
N GLN A 91 -10.04 -14.13 29.78
CA GLN A 91 -9.49 -15.39 30.25
C GLN A 91 -8.50 -15.11 31.38
N ASP A 92 -8.73 -15.66 32.56
CA ASP A 92 -7.93 -15.40 33.78
C ASP A 92 -7.73 -13.91 34.10
N GLY A 93 -8.76 -13.09 33.85
CA GLY A 93 -8.74 -11.64 34.07
C GLY A 93 -7.92 -10.85 33.05
N LYS A 94 -7.49 -11.48 31.96
CA LYS A 94 -6.77 -10.85 30.85
C LYS A 94 -7.60 -10.92 29.57
N MET A 95 -7.55 -9.84 28.78
CA MET A 95 -8.23 -9.81 27.49
C MET A 95 -7.42 -10.61 26.46
N VAL A 96 -8.08 -11.55 25.78
CA VAL A 96 -7.50 -12.43 24.76
C VAL A 96 -8.44 -12.53 23.54
N PRO A 97 -7.93 -12.81 22.33
CA PRO A 97 -8.76 -13.00 21.14
C PRO A 97 -9.68 -14.22 21.27
N VAL A 98 -10.95 -14.09 20.91
CA VAL A 98 -11.86 -15.23 20.73
C VAL A 98 -11.38 -16.08 19.57
N THR A 99 -11.38 -17.40 19.75
CA THR A 99 -10.98 -18.36 18.71
C THR A 99 -11.96 -18.27 17.56
N THR A 100 -11.47 -18.06 16.34
CA THR A 100 -12.28 -17.91 15.13
C THR A 100 -12.67 -19.25 14.53
N ASP A 101 -13.81 -19.31 13.84
CA ASP A 101 -14.24 -20.48 13.07
C ASP A 101 -13.40 -20.67 11.79
N THR A 102 -12.62 -19.65 11.39
CA THR A 102 -11.66 -19.70 10.28
C THR A 102 -10.24 -19.69 10.82
N PRO A 103 -9.33 -20.55 10.32
CA PRO A 103 -7.93 -20.58 10.76
C PRO A 103 -7.17 -19.35 10.25
N VAL A 104 -6.07 -19.03 10.94
CA VAL A 104 -5.12 -18.01 10.50
C VAL A 104 -4.12 -18.68 9.56
N VAL A 105 -4.14 -18.27 8.29
CA VAL A 105 -3.21 -18.75 7.26
C VAL A 105 -2.04 -17.77 7.11
N ASP A 106 -0.81 -18.28 7.19
CA ASP A 106 0.41 -17.51 6.93
C ASP A 106 1.37 -18.29 6.02
N LYS A 107 1.97 -17.61 5.04
CA LYS A 107 3.03 -18.16 4.19
C LYS A 107 4.38 -17.62 4.65
N ILE A 108 5.23 -18.53 5.11
CA ILE A 108 6.53 -18.23 5.73
C ILE A 108 7.69 -18.59 4.81
N ASN A 109 8.71 -17.73 4.75
CA ASN A 109 10.00 -18.04 4.13
C ASN A 109 10.90 -18.72 5.17
N THR A 110 11.24 -19.99 4.94
CA THR A 110 11.94 -20.82 5.92
C THR A 110 13.46 -20.79 5.76
N LYS A 111 14.02 -20.05 4.79
CA LYS A 111 15.46 -20.04 4.50
C LYS A 111 16.33 -19.70 5.72
N GLN A 112 15.89 -18.77 6.56
CA GLN A 112 16.60 -18.38 7.80
C GLN A 112 16.41 -19.36 8.95
N TYR A 113 15.47 -20.29 8.84
CA TYR A 113 15.28 -21.34 9.83
C TYR A 113 16.16 -22.56 9.56
N ALA A 114 16.75 -22.70 8.37
CA ALA A 114 17.65 -23.83 8.11
C ALA A 114 18.86 -23.77 9.07
N PRO A 115 19.36 -24.92 9.54
CA PRO A 115 20.48 -24.93 10.47
C PRO A 115 21.76 -24.43 9.79
N ASP A 116 22.59 -23.68 10.52
CA ASP A 116 23.89 -23.18 10.04
C ASP A 116 24.81 -24.31 9.54
N SER A 117 24.62 -25.53 10.08
CA SER A 117 25.33 -26.75 9.69
C SER A 117 24.36 -27.79 9.12
N MET A 118 24.54 -28.10 7.84
CA MET A 118 23.93 -29.23 7.14
C MET A 118 24.86 -30.45 7.21
N GLN A 119 24.34 -31.66 7.09
CA GLN A 119 25.07 -32.91 7.30
C GLN A 119 24.87 -33.89 6.14
N ASP A 120 25.90 -34.64 5.78
CA ASP A 120 25.77 -35.77 4.85
C ASP A 120 25.17 -37.02 5.53
N SER A 121 24.98 -38.09 4.77
CA SER A 121 24.34 -39.34 5.20
C SER A 121 25.28 -40.32 5.91
N ASN A 122 26.49 -39.91 6.27
CA ASN A 122 27.44 -40.80 6.97
C ASN A 122 26.96 -41.15 8.39
N ILE A 123 27.39 -42.32 8.88
CA ILE A 123 27.16 -42.74 10.28
C ILE A 123 27.77 -41.73 11.26
N ASP A 124 28.94 -41.19 10.92
CA ASP A 124 29.52 -40.02 11.56
C ASP A 124 29.54 -38.86 10.54
N PRO A 125 28.53 -37.97 10.55
CA PRO A 125 28.31 -37.04 9.44
C PRO A 125 29.31 -35.91 9.38
N ASN A 126 29.69 -35.53 8.16
CA ASN A 126 30.49 -34.32 7.90
C ASN A 126 29.58 -33.08 7.99
N PRO A 127 29.99 -32.02 8.71
CA PRO A 127 29.23 -30.78 8.80
C PRO A 127 29.61 -29.80 7.68
N PHE A 128 28.60 -29.22 7.02
CA PHE A 128 28.73 -28.26 5.92
C PHE A 128 27.99 -26.97 6.25
N ARG A 129 28.60 -25.81 5.97
CA ARG A 129 27.97 -24.52 6.23
C ARG A 129 26.82 -24.28 5.26
N GLN A 130 25.65 -23.91 5.78
CA GLN A 130 24.43 -23.70 5.00
C GLN A 130 24.63 -22.75 3.80
N GLU A 131 25.44 -21.71 3.96
CA GLU A 131 25.71 -20.69 2.93
C GLU A 131 26.32 -21.25 1.63
N PHE A 132 26.97 -22.42 1.68
CA PHE A 132 27.56 -23.11 0.52
C PHE A 132 26.72 -24.28 0.01
N VAL A 133 25.58 -24.57 0.63
CA VAL A 133 24.65 -25.61 0.20
C VAL A 133 23.83 -25.11 -0.99
N LYS A 134 23.94 -25.81 -2.12
CA LYS A 134 23.20 -25.54 -3.35
C LYS A 134 21.84 -26.22 -3.30
N GLU A 135 20.86 -25.61 -3.97
CA GLU A 135 19.46 -26.06 -4.01
C GLU A 135 18.89 -26.38 -2.61
N LEU A 136 19.19 -25.51 -1.64
CA LEU A 136 18.60 -25.61 -0.31
C LEU A 136 17.07 -25.48 -0.41
N GLY A 137 16.36 -26.51 0.04
CA GLY A 137 14.91 -26.54 0.00
C GLY A 137 14.31 -27.47 1.07
N LEU A 138 12.99 -27.44 1.16
CA LEU A 138 12.18 -28.18 2.11
C LEU A 138 12.09 -29.66 1.69
N GLU A 139 12.47 -30.56 2.59
CA GLU A 139 12.26 -32.01 2.45
C GLU A 139 10.99 -32.44 3.18
N GLU A 140 10.77 -31.92 4.39
CA GLU A 140 9.61 -32.21 5.23
C GLU A 140 9.31 -31.02 6.15
N VAL A 141 8.04 -30.66 6.31
CA VAL A 141 7.58 -29.67 7.29
C VAL A 141 6.48 -30.31 8.10
N LYS A 142 6.60 -30.28 9.43
CA LYS A 142 5.60 -30.83 10.35
C LYS A 142 5.24 -29.86 11.45
N TYR A 143 3.99 -29.92 11.87
CA TYR A 143 3.57 -29.33 13.13
C TYR A 143 4.13 -30.14 14.31
N LEU A 144 4.54 -29.45 15.37
CA LEU A 144 4.85 -30.07 16.64
C LEU A 144 3.71 -29.78 17.63
N GLU A 145 3.29 -30.80 18.36
CA GLU A 145 2.22 -30.70 19.35
C GLU A 145 2.52 -29.59 20.38
N ALA A 146 1.56 -28.67 20.57
CA ALA A 146 1.62 -27.62 21.57
C ALA A 146 0.21 -27.17 21.97
N ASN A 147 0.06 -26.64 23.18
CA ASN A 147 -1.24 -26.17 23.68
C ASN A 147 -1.67 -24.80 23.12
N SER A 148 -0.85 -24.20 22.25
CA SER A 148 -1.00 -22.83 21.73
C SER A 148 -1.80 -22.74 20.45
N TYR A 149 -2.10 -23.85 19.77
CA TYR A 149 -2.85 -23.87 18.52
C TYR A 149 -3.45 -25.27 18.24
N ASP A 150 -4.38 -25.34 17.28
CA ASP A 150 -4.68 -26.57 16.52
C ASP A 150 -4.40 -26.34 15.02
N GLU A 151 -4.01 -27.39 14.30
CA GLU A 151 -3.82 -27.38 12.85
C GLU A 151 -5.13 -27.48 12.04
N ASP A 152 -5.12 -26.93 10.81
CA ASP A 152 -6.25 -26.98 9.87
C ASP A 152 -5.91 -27.73 8.56
N PRO A 153 -6.60 -28.84 8.25
CA PRO A 153 -7.50 -29.60 9.13
C PRO A 153 -6.72 -30.33 10.24
N ILE A 154 -7.40 -30.70 11.32
CA ILE A 154 -6.79 -31.43 12.46
C ILE A 154 -6.06 -32.69 11.97
N GLY A 155 -4.81 -32.87 12.41
CA GLY A 155 -3.92 -33.96 12.00
C GLY A 155 -3.25 -33.78 10.63
N SER A 156 -3.34 -32.60 10.01
CA SER A 156 -2.60 -32.28 8.78
C SER A 156 -1.25 -31.63 9.05
N ASP A 157 -0.29 -31.79 8.14
CA ASP A 157 0.98 -31.07 8.16
C ASP A 157 0.90 -29.77 7.32
N PRO A 158 1.80 -28.79 7.53
CA PRO A 158 1.84 -27.57 6.72
C PRO A 158 1.95 -27.85 5.21
N SER A 159 1.39 -26.97 4.39
CA SER A 159 1.46 -27.09 2.93
C SER A 159 2.78 -26.52 2.39
N TYR A 160 3.53 -27.30 1.63
CA TYR A 160 4.77 -26.88 0.96
C TYR A 160 5.01 -27.67 -0.32
N SER A 161 5.88 -27.17 -1.19
CA SER A 161 6.45 -27.92 -2.30
C SER A 161 7.84 -28.40 -1.93
N LYS A 162 8.12 -29.69 -2.15
CA LYS A 162 9.45 -30.26 -1.89
C LYS A 162 10.50 -29.55 -2.75
N GLY A 163 11.62 -29.14 -2.14
CA GLY A 163 12.67 -28.35 -2.79
C GLY A 163 12.43 -26.83 -2.82
N ASP A 164 11.24 -26.36 -2.41
CA ASP A 164 10.97 -24.93 -2.23
C ASP A 164 11.48 -24.44 -0.86
N ILE A 165 11.47 -23.13 -0.60
CA ILE A 165 11.82 -22.51 0.69
C ILE A 165 10.62 -21.82 1.36
N PHE A 166 9.41 -21.99 0.79
CA PHE A 166 8.17 -21.46 1.35
C PHE A 166 7.28 -22.58 1.90
N ALA A 167 6.74 -22.36 3.09
CA ALA A 167 5.71 -23.20 3.68
C ALA A 167 4.49 -22.35 4.04
N THR A 168 3.29 -22.91 3.92
CA THR A 168 2.04 -22.27 4.36
C THR A 168 1.53 -22.99 5.60
N ILE A 169 1.40 -22.25 6.69
CA ILE A 169 0.81 -22.71 7.94
C ILE A 169 -0.64 -22.23 8.04
N SER A 170 -1.55 -23.10 8.48
CA SER A 170 -2.96 -22.80 8.77
C SER A 170 -3.28 -23.28 10.18
N THR A 171 -3.54 -22.35 11.12
CA THR A 171 -3.73 -22.70 12.53
C THR A 171 -4.88 -21.95 13.19
N PHE A 172 -5.60 -22.64 14.08
CA PHE A 172 -6.56 -22.04 15.00
C PHE A 172 -5.83 -21.56 16.26
N THR A 173 -6.02 -20.30 16.62
CA THR A 173 -5.44 -19.67 17.81
C THR A 173 -6.48 -18.77 18.47
N GLY A 174 -6.33 -18.45 19.76
CA GLY A 174 -7.34 -17.69 20.52
C GLY A 174 -7.57 -18.24 21.92
N HIS A 175 -8.67 -17.83 22.56
CA HIS A 175 -8.99 -18.12 23.97
C HIS A 175 -9.12 -19.61 24.32
N ASN A 176 -9.39 -20.47 23.33
CA ASN A 176 -9.42 -21.93 23.55
C ASN A 176 -8.00 -22.52 23.71
N TYR A 177 -6.96 -21.74 23.43
CA TYR A 177 -5.56 -22.16 23.43
C TYR A 177 -4.74 -21.34 24.43
N VAL A 178 -3.60 -21.91 24.84
CA VAL A 178 -2.68 -21.28 25.79
C VAL A 178 -1.79 -20.29 25.04
N TRP A 179 -1.90 -19.00 25.37
CA TRP A 179 -0.98 -18.00 24.82
C TRP A 179 0.43 -18.17 25.39
N ASP A 180 1.44 -17.93 24.55
CA ASP A 180 2.84 -17.97 24.96
C ASP A 180 3.31 -16.61 25.50
N GLU A 181 2.85 -15.53 24.87
CA GLU A 181 3.19 -14.15 25.25
C GLU A 181 1.93 -13.30 25.36
N HIS A 182 1.84 -12.54 26.45
CA HIS A 182 0.73 -11.62 26.70
C HIS A 182 1.25 -10.40 27.43
N TYR A 183 1.28 -9.26 26.74
CA TYR A 183 1.75 -8.02 27.33
C TYR A 183 0.96 -6.81 26.82
N LYS A 184 0.83 -5.84 27.71
CA LYS A 184 0.22 -4.55 27.41
C LYS A 184 1.19 -3.73 26.56
N TYR A 185 0.75 -3.26 25.40
CA TYR A 185 1.58 -2.44 24.51
C TYR A 185 1.12 -0.99 24.44
N SER A 186 -0.13 -0.70 24.83
CA SER A 186 -0.69 0.65 24.84
C SER A 186 -1.90 0.73 25.78
N GLU A 187 -2.53 1.89 25.84
CA GLU A 187 -3.80 2.15 26.52
C GLU A 187 -4.80 2.71 25.51
N LYS A 188 -6.07 2.38 25.68
CA LYS A 188 -7.19 3.02 25.01
C LYS A 188 -7.42 4.41 25.61
N LEU A 189 -8.24 5.23 24.94
CA LEU A 189 -8.54 6.60 25.39
C LEU A 189 -9.19 6.66 26.78
N ASN A 190 -9.89 5.60 27.19
CA ASN A 190 -10.52 5.47 28.51
C ASN A 190 -9.56 4.94 29.60
N GLY A 191 -8.28 4.71 29.27
CA GLY A 191 -7.26 4.17 30.18
C GLY A 191 -7.18 2.64 30.22
N ASP A 192 -8.06 1.93 29.51
CA ASP A 192 -8.03 0.46 29.47
C ASP A 192 -6.78 -0.03 28.71
N PRO A 193 -6.11 -1.10 29.18
CA PRO A 193 -4.92 -1.62 28.52
C PRO A 193 -5.26 -2.28 27.17
N LYS A 194 -4.42 -2.04 26.16
CA LYS A 194 -4.41 -2.81 24.91
C LYS A 194 -3.33 -3.87 24.96
N TYR A 195 -3.67 -5.08 24.50
CA TYR A 195 -2.78 -6.22 24.56
C TYR A 195 -2.32 -6.70 23.19
N ILE A 196 -1.09 -7.22 23.16
CA ILE A 196 -0.62 -8.14 22.12
C ILE A 196 -0.59 -9.52 22.75
N VAL A 197 -1.21 -10.49 22.07
CA VAL A 197 -1.25 -11.90 22.49
C VAL A 197 -0.63 -12.73 21.38
N SER A 198 0.39 -13.52 21.70
CA SER A 198 1.08 -14.36 20.70
C SER A 198 0.94 -15.84 21.03
N TYR A 199 0.77 -16.64 19.98
CA TYR A 199 0.67 -18.09 20.02
C TYR A 199 1.75 -18.68 19.12
N TYR A 200 2.72 -19.39 19.69
CA TYR A 200 3.78 -20.06 18.93
C TYR A 200 3.22 -21.30 18.24
N THR A 201 3.62 -21.50 16.99
CA THR A 201 3.34 -22.68 16.17
C THR A 201 4.65 -23.41 15.93
N PRO A 202 5.15 -24.20 16.90
CA PRO A 202 6.40 -24.93 16.75
C PRO A 202 6.33 -25.91 15.57
N LEU A 203 7.38 -25.89 14.74
CA LEU A 203 7.52 -26.75 13.57
C LEU A 203 8.73 -27.67 13.72
N SER A 204 8.72 -28.81 13.02
CA SER A 204 9.93 -29.55 12.66
C SER A 204 10.11 -29.41 11.15
N ILE A 205 11.23 -28.82 10.74
CA ILE A 205 11.53 -28.60 9.33
C ILE A 205 12.79 -29.38 8.99
N LYS A 206 12.67 -30.31 8.05
CA LYS A 206 13.80 -30.98 7.42
C LYS A 206 14.11 -30.29 6.10
N TYR A 207 15.36 -29.92 5.93
CA TYR A 207 15.92 -29.34 4.72
C TYR A 207 16.73 -30.39 3.97
N THR A 208 16.79 -30.22 2.66
CA THR A 208 17.73 -30.91 1.80
C THR A 208 18.43 -29.92 0.89
N GLY A 209 19.57 -30.31 0.37
CA GLY A 209 20.31 -29.64 -0.67
C GLY A 209 21.53 -30.49 -1.02
N TYR A 210 22.49 -29.91 -1.70
CA TYR A 210 23.76 -30.61 -1.96
C TYR A 210 24.96 -29.68 -1.91
N VAL A 211 26.11 -30.29 -1.64
CA VAL A 211 27.43 -29.67 -1.74
C VAL A 211 28.21 -30.30 -2.89
N GLU A 212 29.14 -29.55 -3.49
CA GLU A 212 29.95 -30.05 -4.62
C GLU A 212 31.43 -30.06 -4.26
N GLU A 213 32.12 -31.17 -4.49
CA GLU A 213 33.59 -31.21 -4.44
C GLU A 213 34.12 -31.61 -5.82
N THR A 214 35.24 -31.05 -6.26
CA THR A 214 35.87 -31.36 -7.54
C THR A 214 37.33 -31.75 -7.34
N LYS A 215 37.78 -32.83 -7.99
CA LYS A 215 39.20 -33.23 -8.06
C LYS A 215 39.72 -33.03 -9.48
N GLU A 216 40.94 -32.53 -9.60
CA GLU A 216 41.65 -32.34 -10.87
C GLU A 216 43.01 -33.04 -10.84
N LEU A 217 43.29 -33.89 -11.83
CA LEU A 217 44.53 -34.65 -12.00
C LEU A 217 45.37 -34.08 -13.14
N ILE A 218 46.63 -33.79 -12.85
CA ILE A 218 47.66 -33.45 -13.84
C ILE A 218 48.74 -34.52 -13.85
N VAL A 219 49.28 -34.82 -15.03
CA VAL A 219 50.50 -35.62 -15.24
C VAL A 219 51.53 -34.68 -15.84
N GLU A 220 52.80 -34.80 -15.44
CA GLU A 220 53.89 -34.01 -16.02
C GLU A 220 53.91 -34.06 -17.55
N GLU A 221 54.32 -32.95 -18.16
CA GLU A 221 54.14 -32.63 -19.58
C GLU A 221 54.83 -33.61 -20.54
N ASN A 222 54.41 -33.58 -21.82
CA ASN A 222 54.97 -34.39 -22.90
C ASN A 222 56.49 -34.21 -23.02
N MET A 223 57.22 -35.27 -23.39
CA MET A 223 58.68 -35.20 -23.48
C MET A 223 59.29 -36.18 -24.49
N THR A 224 60.49 -35.86 -24.96
CA THR A 224 61.30 -36.72 -25.85
C THR A 224 62.42 -37.39 -25.05
N LEU A 225 62.70 -38.66 -25.32
CA LEU A 225 63.70 -39.48 -24.65
C LEU A 225 64.56 -40.23 -25.68
N GLU A 226 65.81 -40.56 -25.35
CA GLU A 226 66.62 -41.45 -26.17
C GLU A 226 66.36 -42.92 -25.81
N VAL A 227 66.60 -43.84 -26.76
CA VAL A 227 66.44 -45.28 -26.51
C VAL A 227 67.32 -45.71 -25.32
N GLY A 228 66.70 -46.21 -24.25
CA GLY A 228 67.36 -46.62 -23.01
C GLY A 228 67.18 -45.66 -21.82
N ASP A 229 66.72 -44.43 -22.05
CA ASP A 229 66.50 -43.44 -20.99
C ASP A 229 65.45 -43.90 -19.97
N ARG A 230 65.68 -43.52 -18.71
CA ARG A 230 64.78 -43.79 -17.59
C ARG A 230 64.33 -42.49 -16.94
N LYS A 231 63.03 -42.26 -16.89
CA LYS A 231 62.43 -41.09 -16.22
C LYS A 231 61.30 -41.56 -15.30
N THR A 232 61.04 -40.84 -14.23
CA THR A 232 59.84 -41.08 -13.40
C THR A 232 58.88 -39.94 -13.64
N LEU A 233 57.66 -40.24 -14.08
CA LEU A 233 56.61 -39.25 -14.29
C LEU A 233 55.90 -38.95 -12.98
N THR A 234 55.48 -37.70 -12.79
CA THR A 234 54.71 -37.27 -11.63
C THR A 234 53.25 -37.01 -11.98
N ALA A 235 52.32 -37.62 -11.25
CA ALA A 235 50.89 -37.35 -11.25
C ALA A 235 50.50 -36.58 -9.98
N LYS A 236 49.81 -35.45 -10.11
CA LYS A 236 49.40 -34.60 -8.98
C LYS A 236 47.90 -34.30 -9.01
N VAL A 237 47.26 -34.29 -7.83
CA VAL A 237 45.83 -34.01 -7.67
C VAL A 237 45.60 -32.73 -6.87
N LYS A 238 44.69 -31.89 -7.36
CA LYS A 238 44.16 -30.72 -6.64
C LYS A 238 42.70 -30.95 -6.26
N THR A 239 42.28 -30.47 -5.09
CA THR A 239 40.88 -30.48 -4.65
C THR A 239 40.31 -29.07 -4.64
N ILE A 240 39.15 -28.88 -5.27
CA ILE A 240 38.27 -27.73 -5.08
C ILE A 240 37.15 -28.17 -4.14
N GLN A 241 37.12 -27.55 -2.98
CA GLN A 241 36.26 -27.90 -1.85
C GLN A 241 34.84 -27.34 -2.04
N TYR A 242 33.92 -27.73 -1.16
CA TYR A 242 32.51 -27.31 -1.27
C TYR A 242 32.27 -25.83 -1.08
N ASP A 243 33.13 -25.17 -0.31
CA ASP A 243 33.11 -23.71 -0.09
C ASP A 243 33.88 -22.95 -1.19
N GLY A 244 34.37 -23.64 -2.21
CA GLY A 244 35.16 -23.09 -3.30
C GLY A 244 36.64 -22.90 -2.98
N SER A 245 37.11 -23.25 -1.78
CA SER A 245 38.54 -23.21 -1.46
C SER A 245 39.32 -24.28 -2.23
N GLU A 246 40.55 -23.95 -2.66
CA GLU A 246 41.41 -24.87 -3.40
C GLU A 246 42.58 -25.37 -2.54
N THR A 247 42.92 -26.65 -2.66
CA THR A 247 44.15 -27.20 -2.07
C THR A 247 45.33 -27.03 -3.01
N ASN A 248 46.56 -27.09 -2.46
CA ASN A 248 47.74 -27.30 -3.30
C ASN A 248 47.67 -28.64 -4.04
N TYR A 249 48.40 -28.77 -5.14
CA TYR A 249 48.60 -30.03 -5.84
C TYR A 249 49.38 -31.02 -4.96
N ILE A 250 48.83 -32.21 -4.75
CA ILE A 250 49.43 -33.31 -3.98
C ILE A 250 49.90 -34.39 -4.94
N ASP A 251 51.16 -34.81 -4.81
CA ASP A 251 51.71 -35.93 -5.57
C ASP A 251 51.03 -37.26 -5.19
N VAL A 252 50.48 -37.95 -6.19
CA VAL A 252 49.81 -39.25 -6.06
C VAL A 252 50.53 -40.34 -6.85
N SER A 253 51.67 -40.06 -7.48
CA SER A 253 52.34 -40.91 -8.48
C SER A 253 52.64 -42.32 -8.01
N ARG A 254 52.93 -42.50 -6.72
CA ARG A 254 53.34 -43.78 -6.10
C ARG A 254 52.33 -44.34 -5.10
N ARG A 255 51.09 -43.84 -5.12
CA ARG A 255 50.01 -44.40 -4.28
C ARG A 255 49.54 -45.71 -4.90
N GLU A 256 49.20 -46.68 -4.06
CA GLU A 256 48.63 -47.97 -4.51
C GLU A 256 47.34 -47.80 -5.34
N THR A 257 46.66 -46.66 -5.22
CA THR A 257 45.47 -46.30 -5.98
C THR A 257 45.75 -45.56 -7.29
N THR A 258 47.02 -45.43 -7.69
CA THR A 258 47.45 -44.87 -8.98
C THR A 258 47.98 -45.98 -9.87
N GLU A 259 47.36 -46.16 -11.03
CA GLU A 259 47.77 -47.13 -12.04
C GLU A 259 48.40 -46.40 -13.23
N TRP A 260 49.64 -46.77 -13.55
CA TRP A 260 50.34 -46.29 -14.74
C TRP A 260 50.27 -47.31 -15.87
N SER A 261 49.92 -46.84 -17.07
CA SER A 261 49.84 -47.69 -18.27
C SER A 261 50.40 -46.96 -19.49
N THR A 262 50.87 -47.73 -20.47
CA THR A 262 51.36 -47.23 -21.76
C THR A 262 50.50 -47.83 -22.86
N ASN A 263 50.13 -47.04 -23.86
CA ASN A 263 49.44 -47.57 -25.04
C ASN A 263 50.39 -48.35 -25.98
N ASN A 264 51.72 -48.20 -25.82
CA ASN A 264 52.72 -48.84 -26.67
C ASN A 264 53.98 -49.22 -25.89
N ARG A 265 53.93 -50.40 -25.25
CA ARG A 265 55.02 -50.92 -24.41
C ARG A 265 56.33 -51.22 -25.16
N ASN A 266 56.25 -51.37 -26.49
CA ASN A 266 57.42 -51.62 -27.32
C ASN A 266 58.26 -50.35 -27.54
N VAL A 267 57.66 -49.16 -27.41
CA VAL A 267 58.31 -47.85 -27.58
C VAL A 267 58.71 -47.26 -26.22
N VAL A 268 57.77 -47.18 -25.27
CA VAL A 268 58.06 -46.81 -23.87
C VAL A 268 57.38 -47.81 -22.95
N SER A 269 58.17 -48.49 -22.13
CA SER A 269 57.65 -49.34 -21.05
C SER A 269 57.46 -48.51 -19.77
N VAL A 270 56.38 -48.74 -19.02
CA VAL A 270 56.13 -48.06 -17.75
C VAL A 270 56.00 -49.08 -16.63
N ASN A 271 56.59 -48.78 -15.48
CA ASN A 271 56.33 -49.52 -14.25
C ASN A 271 54.95 -49.08 -13.71
N PRO A 272 53.98 -50.01 -13.59
CA PRO A 272 52.60 -49.68 -13.25
C PRO A 272 52.44 -49.11 -11.83
N GLU A 273 53.35 -49.39 -10.90
CA GLU A 273 53.28 -48.97 -9.49
C GLU A 273 54.06 -47.69 -9.18
N THR A 274 55.09 -47.39 -9.98
CA THR A 274 56.02 -46.28 -9.65
C THR A 274 56.00 -45.13 -10.64
N GLY A 275 55.36 -45.29 -11.81
CA GLY A 275 55.39 -44.30 -12.89
C GLY A 275 56.76 -44.13 -13.56
N GLN A 276 57.70 -45.05 -13.26
CA GLN A 276 59.01 -45.06 -13.91
C GLN A 276 58.89 -45.61 -15.34
N ILE A 277 59.20 -44.76 -16.31
CA ILE A 277 59.23 -45.10 -17.72
C ILE A 277 60.65 -45.42 -18.17
N VAL A 278 60.75 -46.35 -19.12
CA VAL A 278 61.99 -46.70 -19.81
C VAL A 278 61.71 -46.65 -21.31
N ALA A 279 62.47 -45.83 -22.03
CA ALA A 279 62.45 -45.77 -23.49
C ALA A 279 63.06 -47.08 -24.06
N VAL A 280 62.33 -47.77 -24.93
CA VAL A 280 62.65 -49.14 -25.40
C VAL A 280 63.03 -49.18 -26.87
N SER A 281 62.32 -48.45 -27.74
CA SER A 281 62.63 -48.35 -29.18
C SER A 281 61.99 -47.09 -29.77
N GLU A 282 62.43 -46.68 -30.97
CA GLU A 282 62.00 -45.43 -31.57
C GLU A 282 60.48 -45.38 -31.87
N GLY A 283 59.84 -44.22 -31.65
CA GLY A 283 58.43 -43.98 -31.93
C GLY A 283 57.71 -43.16 -30.86
N GLU A 284 56.38 -43.08 -30.91
CA GLU A 284 55.55 -42.37 -29.93
C GLU A 284 54.74 -43.33 -29.05
N ALA A 285 54.64 -43.00 -27.75
CA ALA A 285 53.87 -43.72 -26.76
C ALA A 285 53.18 -42.77 -25.76
N ARG A 286 51.91 -43.02 -25.46
CA ARG A 286 51.12 -42.30 -24.47
C ARG A 286 51.14 -43.02 -23.14
N ILE A 287 51.62 -42.34 -22.11
CA ILE A 287 51.65 -42.83 -20.73
C ILE A 287 50.48 -42.24 -19.96
N THR A 288 49.58 -43.09 -19.49
CA THR A 288 48.36 -42.70 -18.78
C THR A 288 48.49 -43.02 -17.29
N ALA A 289 48.24 -42.03 -16.43
CA ALA A 289 48.03 -42.21 -15.01
C ALA A 289 46.53 -42.21 -14.72
N LYS A 290 46.01 -43.30 -14.17
CA LYS A 290 44.65 -43.38 -13.63
C LYS A 290 44.74 -43.37 -12.11
N TRP A 291 44.00 -42.47 -11.47
CA TRP A 291 44.02 -42.33 -10.01
C TRP A 291 42.62 -42.50 -9.43
N LYS A 292 42.54 -43.34 -8.39
CA LYS A 292 41.39 -43.43 -7.48
C LYS A 292 41.75 -42.81 -6.13
N ASN A 293 40.79 -42.15 -5.48
CA ASN A 293 41.05 -41.60 -4.15
C ASN A 293 41.09 -42.68 -3.04
N SER A 294 40.35 -43.77 -3.22
CA SER A 294 40.36 -45.00 -2.41
C SER A 294 39.71 -46.14 -3.20
N GLU A 295 39.82 -47.38 -2.74
CA GLU A 295 39.23 -48.56 -3.41
C GLU A 295 37.71 -48.41 -3.60
N ASP A 296 37.01 -47.96 -2.55
CA ASP A 296 35.57 -47.66 -2.54
C ASP A 296 35.25 -46.15 -2.69
N GLY A 297 36.22 -45.36 -3.14
CA GLY A 297 36.09 -43.89 -3.21
C GLY A 297 35.29 -43.40 -4.43
N PRO A 298 34.67 -42.21 -4.37
CA PRO A 298 33.83 -41.72 -5.46
C PRO A 298 34.60 -41.12 -6.64
N TYR A 299 35.93 -41.01 -6.54
CA TYR A 299 36.77 -40.43 -7.59
C TYR A 299 37.54 -41.49 -8.36
N TYR A 300 37.42 -41.42 -9.68
CA TYR A 300 38.23 -42.19 -10.62
C TYR A 300 38.55 -41.34 -11.85
N ILE A 301 39.71 -40.68 -11.81
CA ILE A 301 40.14 -39.71 -12.82
C ILE A 301 41.43 -40.16 -13.49
N TYR A 302 41.59 -39.88 -14.77
CA TYR A 302 42.81 -40.18 -15.50
C TYR A 302 43.31 -38.98 -16.30
N ASN A 303 44.62 -38.91 -16.49
CA ASN A 303 45.28 -37.98 -17.38
C ASN A 303 46.52 -38.67 -17.98
N TYR A 304 47.11 -38.10 -19.02
CA TYR A 304 48.20 -38.74 -19.75
C TYR A 304 49.24 -37.73 -20.23
N ALA A 305 50.42 -38.23 -20.57
CA ALA A 305 51.49 -37.53 -21.25
C ALA A 305 51.94 -38.34 -22.47
N ASP A 306 52.24 -37.65 -23.57
CA ASP A 306 52.78 -38.25 -24.79
C ASP A 306 54.32 -38.21 -24.76
N ILE A 307 54.95 -39.36 -25.04
CA ILE A 307 56.40 -39.56 -24.98
C ILE A 307 56.91 -40.01 -26.35
N THR A 308 57.93 -39.33 -26.86
CA THR A 308 58.60 -39.68 -28.13
C THR A 308 59.98 -40.26 -27.84
N VAL A 309 60.35 -41.38 -28.46
CA VAL A 309 61.63 -42.06 -28.25
C VAL A 309 62.45 -42.08 -29.55
N GLY A 310 63.71 -41.67 -29.47
CA GLY A 310 64.75 -41.88 -30.49
C GLY A 310 64.71 -41.00 -31.74
N GLY A 311 65.93 -40.69 -32.17
CA GLY A 311 66.34 -40.09 -33.43
C GLY A 311 67.86 -40.26 -33.56
N GLU A 312 68.31 -41.44 -34.01
CA GLU A 312 69.73 -41.76 -34.25
C GLU A 312 70.35 -40.90 -35.38
N ASP A 313 71.66 -40.66 -35.50
CA ASP A 313 72.86 -40.85 -34.67
C ASP A 313 74.07 -40.43 -35.54
N THR A 314 75.25 -40.43 -34.92
CA THR A 314 76.60 -40.64 -35.48
C THR A 314 77.40 -39.41 -35.92
N GLY A 315 78.30 -39.03 -35.03
CA GLY A 315 79.23 -37.93 -35.20
C GLY A 315 80.40 -38.18 -36.16
N CYS A 316 81.06 -37.08 -36.50
CA CYS A 316 82.48 -37.03 -36.77
C CYS A 316 83.10 -36.05 -35.78
N VAL A 317 84.15 -36.53 -35.10
CA VAL A 317 84.85 -35.85 -34.02
C VAL A 317 85.63 -34.68 -34.63
N ASP A 318 85.25 -33.47 -34.20
CA ASP A 318 85.96 -32.20 -34.36
C ASP A 318 85.99 -31.59 -35.77
N CYS A 319 84.84 -31.01 -36.16
CA CYS A 319 84.65 -29.88 -37.10
C CYS A 319 83.15 -29.48 -37.09
N GLN A 320 82.54 -29.32 -35.91
CA GLN A 320 81.10 -29.02 -35.82
C GLN A 320 80.88 -27.50 -35.88
N PRO A 321 79.95 -27.01 -36.70
CA PRO A 321 79.49 -25.63 -36.57
C PRO A 321 78.87 -25.43 -35.18
N GLU A 322 79.24 -24.35 -34.49
CA GLU A 322 78.66 -24.01 -33.17
C GLU A 322 77.57 -22.94 -33.35
N GLY A 323 76.40 -23.14 -32.74
CA GLY A 323 75.28 -22.21 -32.77
C GLY A 323 74.77 -21.93 -31.35
N SER A 324 74.52 -20.66 -31.03
CA SER A 324 73.86 -20.31 -29.78
C SER A 324 73.04 -19.03 -29.89
N CYS A 325 71.88 -19.00 -29.23
CA CYS A 325 71.03 -17.82 -29.12
C CYS A 325 71.27 -17.10 -27.79
N SER A 326 71.31 -15.76 -27.84
CA SER A 326 71.32 -14.93 -26.64
C SER A 326 70.05 -15.12 -25.82
N ALA A 327 70.08 -14.88 -24.51
CA ALA A 327 68.83 -14.79 -23.75
C ALA A 327 68.00 -13.59 -24.25
N PRO A 328 66.69 -13.78 -24.52
CA PRO A 328 65.83 -12.71 -25.02
C PRO A 328 65.71 -11.59 -23.99
N SER A 329 65.75 -10.33 -24.45
CA SER A 329 65.60 -9.13 -23.62
C SER A 329 64.46 -8.26 -24.13
N ALA A 330 63.80 -7.53 -23.23
CA ALA A 330 62.66 -6.69 -23.59
C ALA A 330 63.13 -5.46 -24.42
N ALA A 331 62.56 -5.27 -25.59
CA ALA A 331 62.86 -4.15 -26.50
C ALA A 331 61.78 -3.07 -26.50
N GLY A 332 60.52 -3.45 -26.24
CA GLY A 332 59.37 -2.54 -26.27
C GLY A 332 58.13 -3.17 -25.64
N SER A 333 57.08 -2.36 -25.46
CA SER A 333 55.80 -2.85 -24.96
C SER A 333 54.61 -2.12 -25.59
N MET A 334 53.49 -2.83 -25.67
CA MET A 334 52.18 -2.31 -26.08
C MET A 334 51.21 -2.47 -24.92
N GLU A 335 50.58 -1.37 -24.51
CA GLU A 335 49.63 -1.35 -23.40
C GLU A 335 48.26 -0.86 -23.88
N GLY A 336 47.20 -1.44 -23.32
CA GLY A 336 45.83 -1.02 -23.57
C GLY A 336 45.01 -1.13 -22.28
N ALA A 337 44.15 -0.15 -22.00
CA ALA A 337 43.31 -0.19 -20.81
C ALA A 337 41.98 0.56 -20.99
N PHE A 338 40.89 -0.08 -20.60
CA PHE A 338 39.56 0.52 -20.40
C PHE A 338 39.06 0.09 -19.02
N LEU A 339 39.34 0.91 -17.99
CA LEU A 339 39.00 0.62 -16.59
C LEU A 339 37.94 1.55 -16.00
N ASP A 340 37.60 2.64 -16.68
CA ASP A 340 36.45 3.48 -16.32
C ASP A 340 35.19 2.87 -16.95
N PRO A 341 34.21 2.40 -16.16
CA PRO A 341 33.00 1.78 -16.69
C PRO A 341 32.03 2.75 -17.37
N GLY A 342 32.28 4.06 -17.35
CA GLY A 342 31.38 5.06 -17.94
C GLY A 342 29.97 4.98 -17.35
N VAL A 343 29.87 4.68 -16.06
CA VAL A 343 28.62 4.25 -15.43
C VAL A 343 27.66 5.43 -15.20
N SER A 344 26.38 5.20 -15.49
CA SER A 344 25.28 6.11 -15.14
C SER A 344 24.06 5.32 -14.68
N ALA A 345 23.21 5.92 -13.85
CA ALA A 345 21.97 5.27 -13.43
C ALA A 345 20.84 6.27 -13.16
N VAL A 346 19.61 5.76 -13.22
CA VAL A 346 18.38 6.49 -12.87
C VAL A 346 17.46 5.61 -12.03
N ILE A 347 16.69 6.25 -11.15
CA ILE A 347 15.57 5.64 -10.42
C ILE A 347 14.34 6.46 -10.76
N ARG A 348 13.37 5.91 -11.50
CA ARG A 348 12.16 6.66 -11.92
C ARG A 348 10.91 5.82 -11.73
N ALA A 349 9.73 6.42 -11.88
CA ALA A 349 8.47 5.70 -11.85
C ALA A 349 8.44 4.62 -12.94
N ASP A 350 7.78 3.49 -12.69
CA ASP A 350 7.61 2.43 -13.68
C ASP A 350 6.93 2.90 -14.97
N GLN A 351 6.87 2.00 -15.96
CA GLN A 351 6.47 2.31 -17.35
C GLN A 351 7.50 3.21 -18.06
N ARG A 352 8.79 2.86 -17.96
CA ARG A 352 9.92 3.58 -18.56
C ARG A 352 9.62 4.14 -19.96
N GLY A 353 9.76 5.46 -20.12
CA GLY A 353 9.44 6.22 -21.34
C GLY A 353 8.00 6.72 -21.42
N SER A 354 7.15 6.33 -20.49
CA SER A 354 5.76 6.76 -20.31
C SER A 354 5.43 6.87 -18.81
N GLU A 355 6.40 7.35 -18.02
CA GLU A 355 6.30 7.46 -16.57
C GLU A 355 5.09 8.32 -16.18
N MET A 356 4.16 7.74 -15.42
CA MET A 356 2.97 8.47 -14.96
C MET A 356 3.34 9.58 -13.97
N PHE A 357 4.38 9.35 -13.15
CA PHE A 357 4.81 10.26 -12.09
C PHE A 357 6.21 10.81 -12.37
N ASP A 358 6.41 12.09 -12.10
CA ASP A 358 7.75 12.68 -12.02
C ASP A 358 8.28 12.52 -10.59
N VAL A 359 9.17 11.56 -10.40
CA VAL A 359 9.75 11.24 -9.09
C VAL A 359 10.52 12.39 -8.45
N LEU A 360 10.94 13.41 -9.23
CA LEU A 360 11.55 14.61 -8.66
C LEU A 360 10.53 15.48 -7.93
N GLN A 361 9.28 15.48 -8.41
CA GLN A 361 8.19 16.32 -7.89
C GLN A 361 7.32 15.57 -6.88
N GLY A 362 7.05 14.29 -7.12
CA GLY A 362 6.25 13.46 -6.22
C GLY A 362 5.86 12.12 -6.83
N ILE A 363 5.98 11.06 -6.04
CA ILE A 363 5.39 9.76 -6.33
C ILE A 363 4.72 9.20 -5.06
N PRO A 364 3.47 8.72 -5.13
CA PRO A 364 2.78 8.12 -3.99
C PRO A 364 3.43 6.81 -3.53
N THR A 365 3.28 6.49 -2.24
CA THR A 365 3.49 5.11 -1.78
C THR A 365 2.52 4.16 -2.51
N THR A 366 2.86 2.87 -2.60
CA THR A 366 2.16 1.83 -3.39
C THR A 366 2.26 1.95 -4.91
N GLU A 367 2.84 3.03 -5.44
CA GLU A 367 3.38 3.04 -6.81
C GLU A 367 4.75 2.37 -6.86
N SER A 368 5.23 2.06 -8.06
CA SER A 368 6.48 1.33 -8.24
C SER A 368 7.52 2.10 -9.06
N LEU A 369 8.78 1.83 -8.74
CA LEU A 369 9.95 2.43 -9.35
C LEU A 369 10.70 1.40 -10.20
N TYR A 370 11.37 1.86 -11.25
CA TYR A 370 12.42 1.11 -11.89
C TYR A 370 13.80 1.72 -11.60
N GLY A 371 14.80 0.85 -11.45
CA GLY A 371 16.21 1.20 -11.52
C GLY A 371 16.81 0.80 -12.86
N ASN A 372 17.60 1.67 -13.47
CA ASN A 372 18.31 1.34 -14.71
C ASN A 372 19.74 1.86 -14.65
N VAL A 373 20.71 0.97 -14.91
CA VAL A 373 22.15 1.27 -14.93
C VAL A 373 22.69 1.02 -16.34
N LEU A 374 23.53 1.93 -16.81
CA LEU A 374 24.26 1.82 -18.06
C LEU A 374 25.75 1.85 -17.75
N ALA A 375 26.50 0.93 -18.33
CA ALA A 375 27.94 0.82 -18.17
C ALA A 375 28.55 0.11 -19.38
N LEU A 376 29.88 0.10 -19.49
CA LEU A 376 30.59 -0.67 -20.51
C LEU A 376 30.41 -2.18 -20.29
N ASN A 377 30.25 -2.93 -21.39
CA ASN A 377 29.99 -4.38 -21.38
C ASN A 377 31.15 -5.20 -20.82
N TYR A 378 32.39 -4.69 -20.85
CA TYR A 378 33.53 -5.26 -20.14
C TYR A 378 34.56 -4.18 -19.86
N LEU A 379 35.50 -4.49 -18.97
CA LEU A 379 36.71 -3.69 -18.75
C LEU A 379 37.92 -4.55 -19.06
N PHE A 380 39.03 -3.92 -19.43
CA PHE A 380 40.29 -4.66 -19.58
C PHE A 380 41.49 -3.78 -19.30
N GLN A 381 42.60 -4.43 -18.96
CA GLN A 381 43.93 -3.87 -19.12
C GLN A 381 44.90 -4.95 -19.59
N ASN A 382 45.84 -4.60 -20.46
CA ASN A 382 46.82 -5.52 -20.99
C ASN A 382 48.18 -4.84 -21.18
N LYS A 383 49.22 -5.67 -21.15
CA LYS A 383 50.59 -5.30 -21.50
C LYS A 383 51.25 -6.43 -22.26
N PHE A 384 51.58 -6.18 -23.52
CA PHE A 384 52.35 -7.08 -24.36
C PHE A 384 53.79 -6.57 -24.45
N VAL A 385 54.76 -7.46 -24.33
CA VAL A 385 56.18 -7.09 -24.34
C VAL A 385 56.85 -7.75 -25.53
N GLU A 386 57.58 -6.96 -26.31
CA GLU A 386 58.44 -7.45 -27.38
C GLU A 386 59.77 -7.91 -26.78
N MET A 387 60.12 -9.15 -27.05
CA MET A 387 61.35 -9.81 -26.64
C MET A 387 62.25 -9.95 -27.87
N THR A 388 63.46 -9.41 -27.82
CA THR A 388 64.45 -9.47 -28.91
C THR A 388 65.72 -10.17 -28.46
N GLY A 389 66.42 -10.80 -29.41
CA GLY A 389 67.78 -11.31 -29.22
C GLY A 389 68.44 -11.64 -30.54
N GLU A 390 69.62 -12.22 -30.49
CA GLU A 390 70.39 -12.63 -31.67
C GLU A 390 70.92 -14.05 -31.49
N CYS A 391 70.86 -14.86 -32.55
CA CYS A 391 71.53 -16.15 -32.62
C CYS A 391 72.79 -16.04 -33.47
N THR A 392 73.91 -16.52 -32.93
CA THR A 392 75.22 -16.48 -33.57
C THR A 392 75.66 -17.90 -33.91
N TYR A 393 76.01 -18.11 -35.18
CA TYR A 393 76.45 -19.40 -35.73
C TYR A 393 77.86 -19.25 -36.31
N THR A 394 78.78 -20.11 -35.91
CA THR A 394 80.14 -20.17 -36.46
C THR A 394 80.21 -21.36 -37.42
N ILE A 395 80.29 -21.07 -38.72
CA ILE A 395 80.28 -22.07 -39.78
C ILE A 395 81.68 -22.26 -40.38
N PRO A 396 82.26 -23.46 -40.29
CA PRO A 396 83.49 -23.78 -41.01
C PRO A 396 83.17 -24.03 -42.50
N VAL A 397 83.85 -23.30 -43.38
CA VAL A 397 83.79 -23.51 -44.83
C VAL A 397 85.13 -24.08 -45.29
N THR A 398 85.09 -25.28 -45.87
CA THR A 398 86.27 -26.00 -46.34
C THR A 398 86.29 -26.06 -47.86
N LYS A 399 87.45 -25.73 -48.46
CA LYS A 399 87.69 -25.90 -49.89
C LYS A 399 89.05 -26.57 -50.10
N THR A 400 89.04 -27.68 -50.81
CA THR A 400 90.27 -28.39 -51.18
C THR A 400 90.78 -27.86 -52.52
N TYR A 401 92.02 -27.39 -52.53
CA TYR A 401 92.72 -26.97 -53.73
C TYR A 401 93.72 -28.05 -54.14
N ILE A 402 93.71 -28.44 -55.41
CA ILE A 402 94.73 -29.33 -55.98
C ILE A 402 95.82 -28.46 -56.57
N LYS A 403 96.94 -28.39 -55.87
CA LYS A 403 98.11 -27.61 -56.32
C LYS A 403 98.92 -28.44 -57.30
N THR A 404 99.23 -27.84 -58.45
CA THR A 404 100.09 -28.46 -59.46
C THR A 404 101.26 -27.55 -59.82
N TRP A 405 102.49 -28.03 -59.68
CA TRP A 405 103.71 -27.35 -60.10
C TRP A 405 104.80 -28.36 -60.50
N ASP A 406 105.78 -27.93 -61.28
CA ASP A 406 106.90 -28.76 -61.73
C ASP A 406 108.15 -28.51 -60.87
N GLU A 407 108.79 -29.57 -60.39
CA GLU A 407 110.09 -29.50 -59.69
C GLU A 407 111.24 -30.05 -60.57
N PRO A 408 112.48 -29.58 -60.42
CA PRO A 408 113.62 -30.11 -61.18
C PRO A 408 113.91 -31.57 -60.81
N GLY A 409 113.79 -32.47 -61.79
CA GLY A 409 114.22 -33.86 -61.70
C GLY A 409 115.69 -34.05 -62.10
N PRO A 410 116.27 -35.24 -61.84
CA PRO A 410 117.65 -35.54 -62.24
C PRO A 410 117.82 -35.37 -63.76
N PRO A 411 118.97 -34.87 -64.24
CA PRO A 411 119.20 -34.67 -65.67
C PRO A 411 118.98 -35.97 -66.42
N ASP A 412 118.39 -35.88 -67.61
CA ASP A 412 118.33 -37.02 -68.52
C ASP A 412 119.77 -37.44 -68.93
N PRO A 413 119.94 -38.60 -69.59
CA PRO A 413 121.26 -39.08 -69.99
C PRO A 413 122.08 -38.11 -70.88
N ASP A 414 121.43 -37.08 -71.45
CA ASP A 414 122.01 -36.06 -72.32
C ASP A 414 122.29 -34.73 -71.58
N GLY A 415 122.04 -34.68 -70.26
CA GLY A 415 122.31 -33.52 -69.41
C GLY A 415 121.21 -32.45 -69.43
N ASN A 416 120.03 -32.73 -70.01
CA ASN A 416 118.91 -31.79 -69.99
C ASN A 416 118.13 -31.91 -68.67
N PRO A 417 117.69 -30.77 -68.08
CA PRO A 417 116.86 -30.80 -66.88
C PRO A 417 115.51 -31.47 -67.17
N THR A 418 115.15 -32.48 -66.37
CA THR A 418 113.79 -33.06 -66.37
C THR A 418 112.92 -32.32 -65.36
N THR A 419 111.59 -32.35 -65.52
CA THR A 419 110.65 -31.88 -64.51
C THR A 419 109.82 -33.03 -63.94
N ILE A 420 109.65 -33.04 -62.63
CA ILE A 420 108.76 -33.96 -61.92
C ILE A 420 107.47 -33.19 -61.61
N PRO A 421 106.31 -33.58 -62.16
CA PRO A 421 105.05 -32.94 -61.82
C PRO A 421 104.66 -33.29 -60.38
N MET A 422 104.55 -32.28 -59.53
CA MET A 422 104.04 -32.40 -58.17
C MET A 422 102.54 -32.12 -58.15
N ARG A 423 101.78 -32.99 -57.48
CA ARG A 423 100.34 -32.83 -57.25
C ARG A 423 100.06 -33.04 -55.78
N VAL A 424 99.75 -31.96 -55.06
CA VAL A 424 99.50 -31.99 -53.61
C VAL A 424 98.14 -31.35 -53.33
N PRO A 425 97.21 -32.06 -52.68
CA PRO A 425 96.00 -31.43 -52.18
C PRO A 425 96.33 -30.55 -50.96
N GLU A 426 95.86 -29.32 -50.96
CA GLU A 426 95.90 -28.40 -49.82
C GLU A 426 94.46 -27.98 -49.49
N THR A 427 93.99 -28.31 -48.30
CA THR A 427 92.66 -27.92 -47.83
C THR A 427 92.77 -26.65 -47.00
N VAL A 428 92.02 -25.63 -47.40
CA VAL A 428 91.86 -24.40 -46.62
C VAL A 428 90.50 -24.48 -45.92
N SER A 429 90.53 -24.30 -44.60
CA SER A 429 89.34 -24.15 -43.76
C SER A 429 89.31 -22.72 -43.20
N LYS A 430 88.17 -22.04 -43.34
CA LYS A 430 87.93 -20.71 -42.75
C LYS A 430 86.62 -20.73 -41.98
N GLU A 431 86.62 -20.09 -40.83
CA GLU A 431 85.42 -19.94 -40.00
C GLU A 431 84.76 -18.59 -40.26
N TYR A 432 83.44 -18.63 -40.42
CA TYR A 432 82.61 -17.47 -40.68
C TYR A 432 81.50 -17.37 -39.65
N THR A 433 81.31 -16.18 -39.09
CA THR A 433 80.24 -15.90 -38.14
C THR A 433 79.01 -15.40 -38.89
N VAL A 434 77.88 -16.03 -38.62
CA VAL A 434 76.56 -15.70 -39.18
C VAL A 434 75.64 -15.32 -38.03
N ILE A 435 75.03 -14.13 -38.10
CA ILE A 435 74.12 -13.62 -37.06
C ILE A 435 72.70 -13.60 -37.60
N ARG A 436 71.74 -14.11 -36.82
CA ARG A 436 70.30 -14.08 -37.10
C ARG A 436 69.59 -13.37 -35.95
N PRO A 437 69.15 -12.11 -36.11
CA PRO A 437 68.34 -11.45 -35.11
C PRO A 437 66.95 -12.09 -35.05
N TYR A 438 66.32 -12.03 -33.88
CA TYR A 438 64.95 -12.49 -33.72
C TYR A 438 64.14 -11.59 -32.77
N SER A 439 62.83 -11.51 -32.98
CA SER A 439 61.89 -10.85 -32.06
C SER A 439 60.54 -11.55 -31.98
N TYR A 440 59.93 -11.58 -30.80
CA TYR A 440 58.59 -12.14 -30.58
C TYR A 440 57.89 -11.43 -29.42
N TRP A 441 56.57 -11.59 -29.33
CA TRP A 441 55.73 -10.93 -28.32
C TRP A 441 55.23 -11.91 -27.27
N VAL A 442 55.29 -11.49 -26.00
CA VAL A 442 54.74 -12.22 -24.85
C VAL A 442 53.69 -11.39 -24.12
N ILE A 443 52.78 -12.05 -23.42
CA ILE A 443 51.77 -11.41 -22.59
C ILE A 443 52.35 -11.20 -21.18
N ASP A 444 52.72 -9.97 -20.85
CA ASP A 444 53.23 -9.59 -19.53
C ASP A 444 52.08 -9.42 -18.52
N ASN A 445 50.97 -8.78 -18.93
CA ASN A 445 49.75 -8.64 -18.13
C ASN A 445 48.50 -8.75 -19.02
N LEU A 446 47.46 -9.42 -18.52
CA LEU A 446 46.13 -9.43 -19.12
C LEU A 446 45.06 -9.56 -18.04
N GLU A 447 44.20 -8.57 -17.94
CA GLU A 447 43.06 -8.53 -17.05
C GLU A 447 41.81 -8.19 -17.87
N VAL A 448 40.80 -9.05 -17.78
CA VAL A 448 39.50 -8.84 -18.44
C VAL A 448 38.42 -8.98 -17.39
N TYR A 449 37.43 -8.10 -17.42
CA TYR A 449 36.40 -8.01 -16.40
C TYR A 449 35.00 -8.06 -16.99
N ASP A 450 34.13 -8.89 -16.41
CA ASP A 450 32.72 -8.96 -16.77
C ASP A 450 31.82 -8.31 -15.72
N ILE A 451 30.62 -7.88 -16.13
CA ILE A 451 29.66 -7.27 -15.20
C ILE A 451 29.16 -8.34 -14.22
N LYS A 452 29.29 -8.07 -12.92
CA LYS A 452 28.72 -8.90 -11.86
C LYS A 452 27.29 -8.48 -11.56
N GLU A 453 27.12 -7.25 -11.06
CA GLU A 453 25.85 -6.71 -10.58
C GLU A 453 25.95 -5.20 -10.42
N ALA A 454 24.81 -4.52 -10.35
CA ALA A 454 24.72 -3.15 -9.87
C ALA A 454 23.77 -3.04 -8.69
N LYS A 455 24.04 -2.12 -7.76
CA LYS A 455 23.18 -1.83 -6.62
C LYS A 455 22.74 -0.38 -6.66
N LEU A 456 21.47 -0.14 -6.41
CA LEU A 456 20.90 1.20 -6.30
C LEU A 456 20.21 1.32 -4.94
N ARG A 457 20.42 2.45 -4.27
CA ARG A 457 19.89 2.77 -2.95
C ARG A 457 19.14 4.08 -2.98
N ASN A 458 17.97 4.11 -2.34
CA ASN A 458 17.15 5.29 -2.14
C ASN A 458 16.07 4.96 -1.09
N TYR A 459 15.66 5.95 -0.30
CA TYR A 459 14.58 5.82 0.69
C TYR A 459 13.30 5.17 0.15
N ALA A 460 12.91 5.50 -1.07
CA ALA A 460 11.68 5.03 -1.69
C ALA A 460 11.75 3.59 -2.22
N LEU A 461 12.94 3.00 -2.32
CA LEU A 461 13.10 1.61 -2.77
C LEU A 461 12.69 0.61 -1.67
N PRO A 462 12.19 -0.58 -2.05
CA PRO A 462 11.94 -1.63 -1.08
C PRO A 462 13.23 -2.01 -0.36
N ASN A 463 13.20 -1.99 0.98
CA ASN A 463 14.38 -2.20 1.84
C ASN A 463 15.53 -1.20 1.60
N GLU A 464 15.23 -0.03 1.02
CA GLU A 464 16.19 1.05 0.69
C GLU A 464 17.30 0.69 -0.31
N GLU A 465 17.36 -0.56 -0.79
CA GLU A 465 18.33 -1.05 -1.76
C GLU A 465 17.72 -2.09 -2.71
N ILE A 466 18.06 -1.98 -4.00
CA ILE A 466 17.83 -3.02 -4.99
C ILE A 466 19.16 -3.50 -5.57
N THR A 467 19.27 -4.79 -5.83
CA THR A 467 20.40 -5.41 -6.55
C THR A 467 19.93 -5.86 -7.92
N ILE A 468 20.62 -5.43 -8.97
CA ILE A 468 20.30 -5.65 -10.36
C ILE A 468 21.37 -6.57 -10.95
N GLN A 469 20.97 -7.80 -11.29
CA GLN A 469 21.82 -8.75 -12.00
C GLN A 469 21.70 -8.52 -13.52
N PRO A 470 22.79 -8.71 -14.30
CA PRO A 470 22.75 -8.51 -15.73
C PRO A 470 21.85 -9.57 -16.43
N SER A 471 20.88 -9.12 -17.21
CA SER A 471 19.96 -9.96 -17.99
C SER A 471 20.21 -9.84 -19.48
N GLY A 472 20.23 -10.95 -20.22
CA GLY A 472 20.56 -10.95 -21.66
C GLY A 472 21.97 -10.45 -21.97
N TYR A 473 22.85 -10.43 -20.97
CA TYR A 473 24.26 -10.06 -21.08
C TYR A 473 25.09 -11.26 -21.52
N SER A 474 26.04 -11.02 -22.42
CA SER A 474 27.07 -12.00 -22.78
C SER A 474 28.42 -11.48 -22.31
N SER A 475 29.02 -12.18 -21.34
CA SER A 475 30.39 -11.89 -20.92
C SER A 475 31.35 -12.00 -22.11
N PRO A 476 32.41 -11.17 -22.17
CA PRO A 476 33.45 -11.36 -23.17
C PRO A 476 34.08 -12.74 -22.99
N SER A 477 34.75 -13.23 -24.01
CA SER A 477 35.48 -14.50 -23.98
C SER A 477 36.90 -14.26 -24.47
N TYR A 478 37.87 -14.90 -23.83
CA TYR A 478 39.24 -14.88 -24.31
C TYR A 478 39.93 -16.20 -24.01
N ALA A 479 40.94 -16.50 -24.82
CA ALA A 479 41.79 -17.66 -24.66
C ALA A 479 43.24 -17.24 -24.85
N THR A 480 44.09 -17.68 -23.92
CA THR A 480 45.53 -17.40 -23.94
C THR A 480 46.31 -18.70 -24.04
N SER A 481 47.47 -18.64 -24.67
CA SER A 481 48.50 -19.67 -24.57
C SER A 481 49.80 -18.95 -24.24
N THR A 482 50.20 -19.05 -22.98
CA THR A 482 51.44 -18.49 -22.46
C THR A 482 52.38 -19.63 -22.08
N GLY A 483 53.62 -19.58 -22.53
CA GLY A 483 54.60 -20.63 -22.26
C GLY A 483 54.70 -21.65 -23.40
N GLY A 484 55.93 -21.81 -23.87
CA GLY A 484 56.34 -22.65 -24.99
C GLY A 484 57.71 -22.19 -25.47
N GLN A 485 58.38 -22.99 -26.29
CA GLN A 485 59.62 -22.57 -26.93
C GLN A 485 59.30 -21.50 -27.98
N HIS A 486 59.66 -20.24 -27.69
CA HIS A 486 59.40 -19.08 -28.56
C HIS A 486 60.37 -18.97 -29.73
N ILE A 487 61.48 -19.71 -29.68
CA ILE A 487 62.59 -19.65 -30.63
C ILE A 487 62.91 -21.10 -31.05
N GLU A 488 62.75 -21.41 -32.34
CA GLU A 488 63.24 -22.62 -32.97
C GLU A 488 64.47 -22.26 -33.80
N GLU A 489 65.61 -22.85 -33.45
CA GLU A 489 66.86 -22.63 -34.16
C GLU A 489 66.80 -23.23 -35.58
N PRO A 490 67.39 -22.55 -36.59
CA PRO A 490 67.45 -23.06 -37.94
C PRO A 490 68.35 -24.30 -38.01
N GLN A 491 68.17 -25.09 -39.07
CA GLN A 491 69.16 -26.08 -39.45
C GLN A 491 70.40 -25.35 -40.02
N TYR A 492 71.58 -25.74 -39.57
CA TYR A 492 72.87 -25.24 -40.06
C TYR A 492 73.88 -26.37 -40.17
N SER A 493 74.82 -26.28 -41.11
CA SER A 493 75.82 -27.32 -41.35
C SER A 493 77.14 -26.74 -41.87
N ALA A 494 78.23 -27.48 -41.69
CA ALA A 494 79.52 -27.13 -42.27
C ALA A 494 79.45 -27.20 -43.81
N VAL A 495 80.13 -26.28 -44.49
CA VAL A 495 80.09 -26.18 -45.96
C VAL A 495 81.37 -26.76 -46.56
N THR A 496 81.23 -27.69 -47.50
CA THR A 496 82.35 -28.16 -48.33
C THR A 496 82.16 -27.68 -49.76
N LEU A 497 83.04 -26.80 -50.20
CA LEU A 497 83.02 -26.26 -51.56
C LEU A 497 83.71 -27.21 -52.54
N PRO A 498 83.28 -27.22 -53.82
CA PRO A 498 83.86 -28.09 -54.84
C PRO A 498 85.36 -27.84 -55.03
N THR A 499 86.10 -28.92 -55.29
CA THR A 499 87.55 -28.91 -55.45
C THR A 499 87.99 -28.11 -56.66
N GLU A 500 89.01 -27.26 -56.50
CA GLU A 500 89.56 -26.42 -57.57
C GLU A 500 91.04 -26.71 -57.82
N THR A 501 91.51 -26.62 -59.07
CA THR A 501 92.94 -26.83 -59.40
C THR A 501 93.63 -25.49 -59.59
N VAL A 502 94.73 -25.27 -58.85
CA VAL A 502 95.48 -24.01 -58.83
C VAL A 502 96.98 -24.26 -59.01
N GLY A 503 97.75 -23.19 -59.23
CA GLY A 503 99.22 -23.24 -59.30
C GLY A 503 99.88 -23.51 -57.94
N ARG A 504 101.11 -23.04 -57.73
CA ARG A 504 101.85 -23.26 -56.48
C ARG A 504 101.27 -22.53 -55.26
N ASP A 505 100.53 -21.45 -55.47
CA ASP A 505 99.94 -20.61 -54.41
C ASP A 505 98.41 -20.75 -54.39
N VAL A 506 97.83 -20.84 -53.19
CA VAL A 506 96.38 -20.97 -53.00
C VAL A 506 95.72 -19.58 -52.94
N PRO A 507 94.63 -19.33 -53.69
CA PRO A 507 93.88 -18.07 -53.61
C PRO A 507 93.32 -17.78 -52.21
N ASN A 508 93.38 -16.51 -51.77
CA ASN A 508 92.75 -16.06 -50.53
C ASN A 508 91.30 -15.61 -50.80
N GLU A 509 90.42 -16.56 -51.12
CA GLU A 509 89.00 -16.31 -51.37
C GLU A 509 88.21 -16.12 -50.08
N ASP A 510 87.11 -15.37 -50.15
CA ASP A 510 86.19 -15.15 -49.03
C ASP A 510 84.89 -15.93 -49.26
N PHE A 511 84.58 -16.87 -48.35
CA PHE A 511 83.43 -17.78 -48.43
C PHE A 511 82.28 -17.40 -47.47
N GLN A 512 82.21 -16.13 -47.02
CA GLN A 512 81.12 -15.65 -46.14
C GLN A 512 79.74 -15.91 -46.76
N ALA A 513 79.56 -15.72 -48.08
CA ALA A 513 78.28 -15.95 -48.74
C ALA A 513 77.83 -17.42 -48.67
N ASP A 514 78.78 -18.35 -48.80
CA ASP A 514 78.51 -19.79 -48.69
C ASP A 514 78.15 -20.19 -47.25
N ALA A 515 78.76 -19.53 -46.24
CA ALA A 515 78.39 -19.69 -44.84
C ALA A 515 76.99 -19.13 -44.52
N GLU A 516 76.62 -17.98 -45.11
CA GLU A 516 75.29 -17.37 -44.96
C GLU A 516 74.17 -18.26 -45.53
N ASP A 517 74.38 -18.87 -46.70
CA ASP A 517 73.40 -19.77 -47.34
C ASP A 517 73.25 -21.10 -46.58
N ALA A 518 74.24 -21.49 -45.77
CA ALA A 518 74.23 -22.72 -44.99
C ALA A 518 73.50 -22.60 -43.64
N VAL A 519 73.09 -21.40 -43.25
CA VAL A 519 72.34 -21.12 -42.01
C VAL A 519 70.97 -20.59 -42.37
N GLY A 520 69.93 -21.39 -42.10
CA GLY A 520 68.54 -20.95 -42.24
C GLY A 520 68.20 -19.77 -41.33
N LYS A 521 66.97 -19.27 -41.43
CA LYS A 521 66.50 -18.22 -40.52
C LYS A 521 65.93 -18.80 -39.23
N VAL A 522 66.19 -18.11 -38.12
CA VAL A 522 65.58 -18.41 -36.83
C VAL A 522 64.07 -18.29 -36.96
N LYS A 523 63.33 -19.27 -36.44
CA LYS A 523 61.87 -19.19 -36.41
C LYS A 523 61.39 -18.80 -35.03
N VAL A 524 60.46 -17.88 -34.98
CA VAL A 524 59.89 -17.35 -33.75
C VAL A 524 58.39 -17.52 -33.67
N LYS A 525 57.87 -17.53 -32.45
CA LYS A 525 56.45 -17.67 -32.14
C LYS A 525 56.08 -16.80 -30.95
N ASN A 526 55.09 -15.92 -31.11
CA ASN A 526 54.53 -15.15 -30.01
C ASN A 526 53.69 -16.04 -29.07
N ASP A 527 53.31 -15.49 -27.92
CA ASP A 527 52.14 -15.98 -27.19
C ASP A 527 50.85 -15.90 -28.06
N LEU A 528 49.80 -16.60 -27.63
CA LEU A 528 48.47 -16.51 -28.26
C LEU A 528 47.53 -15.70 -27.38
N LEU A 529 46.82 -14.75 -27.98
CA LEU A 529 45.63 -14.14 -27.40
C LEU A 529 44.51 -14.14 -28.44
N GLN A 530 43.43 -14.86 -28.13
CA GLN A 530 42.16 -14.75 -28.83
C GLN A 530 41.16 -14.02 -27.94
N PHE A 531 40.47 -13.01 -28.46
CA PHE A 531 39.48 -12.23 -27.73
C PHE A 531 38.20 -12.14 -28.57
N ASN A 532 37.07 -12.58 -28.02
CA ASN A 532 35.77 -12.68 -28.70
C ASN A 532 35.86 -13.33 -30.09
N GLY A 533 36.65 -14.41 -30.19
CA GLY A 533 36.87 -15.15 -31.45
C GLY A 533 37.86 -14.51 -32.42
N SER A 534 38.36 -13.29 -32.16
CA SER A 534 39.38 -12.63 -32.98
C SER A 534 40.78 -12.88 -32.42
N ILE A 535 41.77 -13.15 -33.29
CA ILE A 535 43.16 -13.31 -32.88
C ILE A 535 43.78 -11.92 -32.69
N ILE A 536 44.08 -11.56 -31.44
CA ILE A 536 44.76 -10.31 -31.06
C ILE A 536 46.27 -10.51 -31.12
N MET A 537 46.77 -11.63 -30.62
CA MET A 537 48.18 -12.01 -30.73
C MET A 537 48.25 -13.41 -31.33
N SER A 538 48.92 -13.54 -32.49
CA SER A 538 49.01 -14.80 -33.22
C SER A 538 50.29 -15.55 -32.86
N ASN A 539 50.15 -16.82 -32.51
CA ASN A 539 51.26 -17.72 -32.25
C ASN A 539 51.67 -18.53 -33.50
N VAL A 540 51.40 -18.00 -34.69
CA VAL A 540 51.90 -18.59 -35.95
C VAL A 540 53.41 -18.43 -36.00
N GLN A 541 54.10 -19.51 -36.37
CA GLN A 541 55.55 -19.53 -36.51
C GLN A 541 55.97 -18.71 -37.74
N THR A 542 56.95 -17.83 -37.56
CA THR A 542 57.46 -16.91 -38.60
C THR A 542 58.99 -16.84 -38.56
N GLU A 543 59.61 -16.42 -39.65
CA GLU A 543 61.07 -16.24 -39.70
C GLU A 543 61.46 -14.89 -39.09
N GLU A 544 62.43 -14.90 -38.18
CA GLU A 544 63.07 -13.76 -37.50
C GLU A 544 62.15 -12.92 -36.62
N THR A 545 61.04 -12.40 -37.13
CA THR A 545 60.15 -11.47 -36.42
C THR A 545 58.72 -11.99 -36.35
N GLY A 546 58.22 -12.15 -35.12
CA GLY A 546 56.84 -12.48 -34.82
C GLY A 546 55.87 -11.37 -35.25
N PRO A 547 54.62 -11.70 -35.65
CA PRO A 547 53.63 -10.68 -36.00
C PRO A 547 53.38 -9.70 -34.84
N THR A 548 53.30 -8.40 -35.10
CA THR A 548 52.94 -7.42 -34.08
C THR A 548 51.51 -7.70 -33.55
N PRO A 549 51.28 -7.69 -32.23
CA PRO A 549 49.95 -7.85 -31.65
C PRO A 549 48.99 -6.74 -32.12
N GLY A 550 47.71 -7.07 -32.24
CA GLY A 550 46.62 -6.10 -32.40
C GLY A 550 46.16 -5.51 -31.06
N GLU A 551 45.16 -4.64 -31.13
CA GLU A 551 44.50 -4.07 -29.95
C GLU A 551 43.27 -4.90 -29.57
N ILE A 552 43.03 -5.06 -28.25
CA ILE A 552 41.77 -5.59 -27.76
C ILE A 552 40.66 -4.59 -28.14
N PRO A 553 39.54 -5.03 -28.75
CA PRO A 553 38.46 -4.14 -29.14
C PRO A 553 37.98 -3.27 -27.97
N ALA A 554 37.71 -1.99 -28.23
CA ALA A 554 37.16 -1.10 -27.22
C ALA A 554 35.76 -1.60 -26.76
N PRO A 555 35.50 -1.64 -25.45
CA PRO A 555 34.20 -2.05 -24.94
C PRO A 555 33.10 -1.07 -25.37
N THR A 556 31.87 -1.58 -25.45
CA THR A 556 30.68 -0.81 -25.82
C THR A 556 29.70 -0.76 -24.66
N GLN A 557 28.88 0.28 -24.60
CA GLN A 557 27.84 0.37 -23.58
C GLN A 557 26.85 -0.81 -23.70
N ILE A 558 26.43 -1.36 -22.56
CA ILE A 558 25.39 -2.39 -22.51
C ILE A 558 24.03 -1.86 -22.99
N GLY A 559 23.18 -2.76 -23.46
CA GLY A 559 21.79 -2.42 -23.79
C GLY A 559 20.99 -2.00 -22.55
N ASN A 560 19.98 -1.14 -22.76
CA ASN A 560 19.16 -0.57 -21.68
C ASN A 560 18.42 -1.60 -20.80
N ASN A 561 18.31 -2.85 -21.24
CA ASN A 561 17.64 -3.93 -20.52
C ASN A 561 18.60 -4.84 -19.75
N VAL A 562 19.92 -4.63 -19.89
CA VAL A 562 20.91 -5.50 -19.26
C VAL A 562 20.90 -5.32 -17.75
N LEU A 563 21.07 -4.09 -17.26
CA LEU A 563 20.92 -3.76 -15.85
C LEU A 563 19.65 -2.92 -15.65
N TYR A 564 18.51 -3.62 -15.67
CA TYR A 564 17.18 -3.02 -15.51
C TYR A 564 16.36 -3.81 -14.48
N SER A 565 15.81 -3.11 -13.50
CA SER A 565 14.94 -3.68 -12.47
C SER A 565 13.65 -2.87 -12.37
N PRO A 566 12.52 -3.33 -12.96
CA PRO A 566 11.20 -2.71 -12.79
C PRO A 566 10.44 -3.27 -11.58
N GLY A 567 9.31 -2.66 -11.23
CA GLY A 567 8.35 -3.22 -10.27
C GLY A 567 8.76 -3.08 -8.80
N ASN A 568 9.65 -2.15 -8.48
CA ASN A 568 10.10 -1.93 -7.09
C ASN A 568 9.08 -1.04 -6.37
N VAL A 569 8.09 -1.66 -5.73
CA VAL A 569 6.97 -0.96 -5.07
C VAL A 569 7.46 -0.16 -3.87
N ILE A 570 7.07 1.12 -3.80
CA ILE A 570 7.32 2.01 -2.67
C ILE A 570 6.47 1.52 -1.49
N PRO A 571 7.06 1.17 -0.33
CA PRO A 571 6.29 0.65 0.80
C PRO A 571 5.20 1.62 1.26
N ARG A 572 4.00 1.08 1.51
CA ARG A 572 2.81 1.82 1.98
C ARG A 572 3.05 2.62 3.27
N THR A 573 4.05 2.23 4.06
CA THR A 573 4.34 2.81 5.37
C THR A 573 5.34 3.96 5.34
N LEU A 574 5.95 4.26 4.19
CA LEU A 574 6.93 5.33 4.10
C LEU A 574 6.26 6.71 4.23
N ALA A 575 6.77 7.51 5.15
CA ALA A 575 6.41 8.91 5.29
C ALA A 575 6.65 9.66 3.97
N ASN A 576 5.90 10.75 3.79
CA ASN A 576 6.23 11.71 2.76
C ASN A 576 7.61 12.29 3.07
N GLU A 577 8.51 12.29 2.08
CA GLU A 577 9.87 12.79 2.24
C GLU A 577 10.33 13.41 0.92
N LYS A 578 10.91 14.61 1.00
CA LYS A 578 11.29 15.39 -0.17
C LYS A 578 12.73 15.11 -0.58
N ASP A 579 12.98 15.01 -1.89
CA ASP A 579 14.33 15.00 -2.46
C ASP A 579 15.27 13.93 -1.84
N THR A 580 14.75 12.74 -1.56
CA THR A 580 15.54 11.66 -0.95
C THR A 580 16.71 11.30 -1.85
N THR A 581 17.91 11.27 -1.25
CA THR A 581 19.16 11.10 -2.00
C THR A 581 19.33 9.66 -2.47
N SER A 582 19.76 9.50 -3.72
CA SER A 582 20.07 8.20 -4.31
C SER A 582 21.56 7.94 -4.36
N SER A 583 21.96 6.68 -4.21
CA SER A 583 23.35 6.25 -4.40
C SER A 583 23.40 4.87 -5.07
N GLY A 584 24.55 4.49 -5.60
CA GLY A 584 24.69 3.19 -6.24
C GLY A 584 26.12 2.77 -6.45
N SER A 585 26.29 1.50 -6.81
CA SER A 585 27.56 0.90 -7.17
C SER A 585 27.41 -0.13 -8.28
N ILE A 586 28.47 -0.37 -9.04
CA ILE A 586 28.55 -1.44 -10.02
C ILE A 586 29.81 -2.27 -9.77
N ALA A 587 29.64 -3.58 -9.73
CA ALA A 587 30.72 -4.53 -9.54
C ALA A 587 31.02 -5.27 -10.84
N TYR A 588 32.31 -5.46 -11.10
CA TYR A 588 32.84 -6.29 -12.18
C TYR A 588 33.70 -7.41 -11.59
N ASN A 589 33.53 -8.64 -12.07
CA ASN A 589 34.42 -9.74 -11.67
C ASN A 589 35.64 -9.78 -12.58
N LEU A 590 36.81 -10.10 -12.00
CA LEU A 590 37.97 -10.49 -12.79
C LEU A 590 37.70 -11.87 -13.39
N MET A 591 37.82 -11.98 -14.71
CA MET A 591 37.61 -13.23 -15.41
C MET A 591 38.76 -14.21 -15.20
N VAL A 592 38.42 -15.50 -15.26
CA VAL A 592 39.38 -16.61 -15.14
C VAL A 592 40.30 -16.63 -16.36
N GLY A 593 41.60 -16.83 -16.12
CA GLY A 593 42.64 -16.84 -17.16
C GLY A 593 43.42 -15.53 -17.27
N ASN A 594 43.28 -14.62 -16.29
CA ASN A 594 44.09 -13.42 -16.18
C ASN A 594 45.58 -13.78 -16.04
N ILE A 595 46.46 -12.91 -16.53
CA ILE A 595 47.91 -13.08 -16.48
C ILE A 595 48.51 -11.94 -15.67
N ASN A 596 49.26 -12.29 -14.63
CA ASN A 596 50.06 -11.38 -13.81
C ASN A 596 49.34 -10.09 -13.33
N GLY A 597 48.18 -10.21 -12.70
CA GLY A 597 47.55 -9.05 -12.04
C GLY A 597 46.04 -9.16 -11.82
N GLY A 598 45.49 -8.13 -11.17
CA GLY A 598 44.04 -7.90 -11.08
C GLY A 598 43.36 -8.35 -9.79
N SER A 599 42.25 -7.68 -9.48
CA SER A 599 41.23 -8.07 -8.50
C SER A 599 39.87 -7.56 -8.98
N PRO A 600 38.74 -8.14 -8.54
CA PRO A 600 37.40 -7.63 -8.87
C PRO A 600 37.29 -6.12 -8.60
N LYS A 601 36.59 -5.41 -9.49
CA LYS A 601 36.47 -3.94 -9.41
C LYS A 601 35.07 -3.56 -8.94
N ASN A 602 34.99 -2.50 -8.15
CA ASN A 602 33.72 -1.92 -7.71
C ASN A 602 33.81 -0.40 -7.88
N PHE A 603 32.80 0.18 -8.52
CA PHE A 603 32.75 1.60 -8.84
C PHE A 603 31.49 2.22 -8.26
N LEU A 604 31.60 3.43 -7.73
CA LEU A 604 30.43 4.21 -7.30
C LEU A 604 29.74 4.81 -8.52
N ILE A 605 28.42 4.88 -8.47
CA ILE A 605 27.59 5.54 -9.47
C ILE A 605 27.21 6.92 -8.93
N ASN A 606 27.72 7.97 -9.56
CA ASN A 606 27.45 9.35 -9.17
C ASN A 606 26.31 9.94 -10.01
N GLY A 607 25.62 10.97 -9.48
CA GLY A 607 24.63 11.74 -10.24
C GLY A 607 23.29 11.04 -10.46
N ILE A 608 22.92 10.07 -9.62
CA ILE A 608 21.58 9.46 -9.64
C ILE A 608 20.57 10.49 -9.13
N ASN A 609 19.42 10.59 -9.81
CA ASN A 609 18.36 11.53 -9.44
C ASN A 609 17.79 11.27 -8.03
N THR A 610 17.25 12.31 -7.39
CA THR A 610 16.51 12.17 -6.13
C THR A 610 15.11 11.59 -6.37
N VAL A 611 14.44 11.19 -5.28
CA VAL A 611 13.03 10.76 -5.29
C VAL A 611 12.26 11.47 -4.18
N THR A 612 11.14 12.09 -4.52
CA THR A 612 10.20 12.73 -3.59
C THR A 612 9.01 11.80 -3.39
N VAL A 613 8.84 11.27 -2.17
CA VAL A 613 7.68 10.45 -1.81
C VAL A 613 6.57 11.39 -1.32
N HIS A 614 5.41 11.36 -1.96
CA HIS A 614 4.27 12.16 -1.56
C HIS A 614 2.96 11.43 -1.86
N THR A 615 2.28 10.92 -0.84
CA THR A 615 1.02 10.20 -1.03
C THR A 615 -0.16 11.19 -0.96
N PRO A 616 -0.91 11.37 -2.06
CA PRO A 616 -1.97 12.37 -2.15
C PRO A 616 -3.31 11.85 -1.63
N VAL A 617 -4.05 12.73 -0.96
CA VAL A 617 -5.48 12.59 -0.62
C VAL A 617 -6.19 13.91 -0.84
N VAL A 618 -7.48 13.81 -1.14
CA VAL A 618 -8.39 14.95 -1.30
C VAL A 618 -9.64 14.73 -0.46
N ASP A 619 -10.30 15.82 -0.09
CA ASP A 619 -11.60 15.83 0.56
C ASP A 619 -12.40 17.00 0.01
N TYR A 620 -13.23 16.75 -1.00
CA TYR A 620 -14.15 17.74 -1.58
C TYR A 620 -15.59 17.39 -1.21
N ALA A 621 -15.82 16.97 0.03
CA ALA A 621 -17.15 16.61 0.49
C ALA A 621 -18.14 17.77 0.29
N VAL A 622 -19.41 17.43 0.08
CA VAL A 622 -20.51 18.40 -0.11
C VAL A 622 -21.66 18.02 0.80
N LEU A 623 -22.22 19.02 1.48
CA LEU A 623 -23.48 18.92 2.20
C LEU A 623 -24.56 19.69 1.43
N PRO A 624 -25.42 19.00 0.65
CA PRO A 624 -26.54 19.62 -0.05
C PRO A 624 -27.54 20.26 0.93
N ASP A 625 -28.14 21.38 0.52
CA ASP A 625 -29.12 22.13 1.31
C ASP A 625 -30.56 21.61 1.10
N ASP A 626 -30.74 20.29 1.18
CA ASP A 626 -32.01 19.60 0.88
C ASP A 626 -33.14 19.89 1.88
N ASN A 627 -32.78 20.47 3.03
CA ASN A 627 -33.73 20.88 4.07
C ASN A 627 -34.24 22.31 3.89
N ARG A 628 -33.69 23.10 2.97
CA ARG A 628 -34.11 24.49 2.72
C ARG A 628 -35.62 24.66 2.49
N PRO A 629 -36.32 23.78 1.73
CA PRO A 629 -37.77 23.91 1.54
C PRO A 629 -38.61 23.67 2.80
N PHE A 630 -37.98 23.29 3.91
CA PHE A 630 -38.59 23.05 5.21
C PHE A 630 -38.12 24.06 6.27
N ASP A 631 -37.37 25.10 5.87
CA ASP A 631 -36.90 26.16 6.76
C ASP A 631 -38.06 27.10 7.10
N GLN A 632 -38.59 26.95 8.31
CA GLN A 632 -39.74 27.70 8.79
C GLN A 632 -39.37 29.05 9.43
N ARG A 633 -38.09 29.46 9.42
CA ARG A 633 -37.68 30.75 9.97
C ARG A 633 -38.31 31.91 9.22
N MET A 634 -38.77 32.92 9.96
CA MET A 634 -39.29 34.15 9.36
C MET A 634 -38.17 35.02 8.76
N GLU A 635 -36.94 34.87 9.27
CA GLU A 635 -35.72 35.47 8.74
C GLU A 635 -34.65 34.37 8.49
N PRO A 636 -34.72 33.66 7.35
CA PRO A 636 -33.78 32.56 7.07
C PRO A 636 -32.38 33.08 6.70
N ASP A 637 -31.33 32.45 7.23
CA ASP A 637 -29.95 32.68 6.79
C ASP A 637 -29.66 31.83 5.54
N MET A 638 -29.43 32.52 4.42
CA MET A 638 -29.12 31.91 3.11
C MET A 638 -27.62 31.64 2.91
N SER A 639 -26.75 32.03 3.84
CA SER A 639 -25.30 31.82 3.77
C SER A 639 -24.84 30.48 4.37
N ARG A 640 -25.72 29.80 5.11
CA ARG A 640 -25.47 28.54 5.82
C ARG A 640 -26.44 27.47 5.38
N THR A 641 -26.01 26.21 5.29
CA THR A 641 -26.91 25.09 5.04
C THR A 641 -27.83 24.88 6.25
N VAL A 642 -29.12 24.64 6.03
CA VAL A 642 -30.06 24.41 7.14
C VAL A 642 -30.21 22.91 7.42
N LEU A 643 -30.23 22.55 8.70
CA LEU A 643 -30.55 21.21 9.19
C LEU A 643 -31.78 21.31 10.07
N VAL A 644 -32.90 20.73 9.63
CA VAL A 644 -34.16 20.77 10.38
C VAL A 644 -34.19 19.60 11.37
N LEU A 645 -34.53 19.89 12.63
CA LEU A 645 -34.63 18.86 13.67
C LEU A 645 -35.63 17.77 13.28
N ASP A 646 -35.28 16.51 13.58
CA ASP A 646 -36.04 15.30 13.21
C ASP A 646 -36.20 15.06 11.69
N ARG A 647 -35.35 15.69 10.88
CA ARG A 647 -35.25 15.45 9.44
C ARG A 647 -33.88 14.86 9.07
N PRO A 648 -33.79 13.98 8.05
CA PRO A 648 -32.51 13.50 7.56
C PRO A 648 -31.70 14.60 6.85
N PHE A 649 -30.40 14.38 6.75
CA PHE A 649 -29.50 15.12 5.86
C PHE A 649 -28.40 14.18 5.34
N THR A 650 -27.85 14.48 4.18
CA THR A 650 -26.87 13.61 3.50
C THR A 650 -25.58 14.37 3.25
N ILE A 651 -24.44 13.77 3.56
CA ILE A 651 -23.12 14.28 3.14
C ILE A 651 -22.64 13.41 1.99
N ASN A 652 -22.24 14.05 0.90
CA ASN A 652 -21.55 13.42 -0.22
C ASN A 652 -20.04 13.53 0.04
N PHE A 653 -19.32 12.41 0.02
CA PHE A 653 -17.89 12.35 0.25
C PHE A 653 -17.19 12.15 -1.09
N ASP A 654 -16.33 13.09 -1.48
CA ASP A 654 -15.60 12.98 -2.76
C ASP A 654 -14.11 12.72 -2.53
N GLU A 655 -13.65 11.55 -3.00
CA GLU A 655 -12.24 11.16 -3.09
C GLU A 655 -11.65 11.51 -4.46
N LYS A 656 -12.45 12.15 -5.31
CA LYS A 656 -12.05 12.71 -6.59
C LYS A 656 -11.96 14.22 -6.44
N GLY A 657 -11.01 14.80 -7.15
CA GLY A 657 -10.85 16.23 -7.12
C GLY A 657 -9.46 16.66 -7.53
N GLN A 658 -9.25 17.98 -7.51
CA GLN A 658 -7.98 18.57 -7.89
C GLN A 658 -6.96 18.44 -6.75
N HIS A 659 -5.78 17.91 -7.06
CA HIS A 659 -4.57 18.01 -6.22
C HIS A 659 -3.53 18.94 -6.85
N LEU A 660 -2.23 18.77 -6.56
CA LEU A 660 -1.12 19.47 -7.21
C LEU A 660 -1.14 19.25 -8.73
N SER A 661 -0.81 20.29 -9.49
CA SER A 661 -0.70 20.23 -10.97
C SER A 661 0.68 19.72 -11.41
N ILE A 662 1.03 18.50 -11.01
CA ILE A 662 2.30 17.81 -11.34
C ILE A 662 2.00 16.45 -12.01
N PRO A 663 2.93 15.86 -12.79
CA PRO A 663 2.68 14.60 -13.49
C PRO A 663 2.20 13.48 -12.58
N GLY A 664 1.15 12.79 -13.01
CA GLY A 664 0.44 11.80 -12.22
C GLY A 664 -0.70 12.48 -11.48
N TYR A 665 -0.47 13.60 -10.80
CA TYR A 665 -1.43 14.38 -10.02
C TYR A 665 -2.33 15.27 -10.89
N GLY A 666 -3.26 15.98 -10.26
CA GLY A 666 -4.25 16.81 -10.92
C GLY A 666 -5.67 16.48 -10.46
N ASN A 667 -6.65 16.66 -11.35
CA ASN A 667 -8.04 16.29 -11.09
C ASN A 667 -8.27 14.81 -11.40
N ARG A 668 -8.33 13.95 -10.38
CA ARG A 668 -8.48 12.49 -10.53
C ARG A 668 -9.06 11.85 -9.28
N ASP A 669 -9.19 10.53 -9.32
CA ASP A 669 -9.59 9.69 -8.20
C ASP A 669 -8.38 9.32 -7.33
N TYR A 670 -8.47 9.64 -6.03
CA TYR A 670 -7.45 9.39 -5.02
C TYR A 670 -7.84 8.31 -4.02
N GLN A 671 -8.94 7.57 -4.25
CA GLN A 671 -9.41 6.49 -3.38
C GLN A 671 -8.31 5.46 -3.09
N LYS A 672 -7.49 5.11 -4.08
CA LYS A 672 -6.34 4.18 -3.93
C LYS A 672 -5.39 4.57 -2.79
N TYR A 673 -5.22 5.87 -2.55
CA TYR A 673 -4.27 6.42 -1.59
C TYR A 673 -4.92 6.84 -0.27
N THR A 674 -6.23 6.62 -0.12
CA THR A 674 -6.99 6.99 1.07
C THR A 674 -7.05 5.82 2.06
N LEU A 675 -6.61 6.07 3.28
CA LEU A 675 -6.64 5.13 4.41
C LEU A 675 -8.04 5.02 4.99
N MET A 676 -8.65 6.16 5.26
CA MET A 676 -9.95 6.29 5.91
C MET A 676 -10.55 7.66 5.59
N LYS A 677 -11.88 7.71 5.63
CA LYS A 677 -12.67 8.94 5.67
C LYS A 677 -13.41 9.01 6.98
N ARG A 678 -13.63 10.21 7.51
CA ARG A 678 -14.41 10.39 8.75
C ARG A 678 -15.09 11.75 8.78
N VAL A 679 -16.17 11.84 9.53
CA VAL A 679 -16.90 13.09 9.80
C VAL A 679 -17.11 13.26 11.28
N VAL A 680 -17.08 14.49 11.77
CA VAL A 680 -17.43 14.83 13.15
C VAL A 680 -18.51 15.92 13.16
N PHE A 681 -19.50 15.71 14.01
CA PHE A 681 -20.61 16.65 14.22
C PHE A 681 -20.44 17.30 15.59
N PRO A 682 -20.59 18.63 15.72
CA PRO A 682 -20.59 19.32 17.01
C PRO A 682 -21.92 19.16 17.78
N PHE A 683 -22.80 18.28 17.31
CA PHE A 683 -24.10 17.93 17.89
C PHE A 683 -24.35 16.43 17.75
N ASP A 684 -25.32 15.91 18.50
CA ASP A 684 -25.73 14.51 18.45
C ASP A 684 -26.38 14.17 17.10
N THR A 685 -26.10 12.99 16.57
CA THR A 685 -26.77 12.50 15.35
C THR A 685 -26.95 10.98 15.37
N TYR A 686 -27.71 10.45 14.42
CA TYR A 686 -27.87 9.02 14.18
C TYR A 686 -27.49 8.66 12.76
N ASN A 687 -27.26 7.37 12.53
CA ASN A 687 -27.36 6.84 11.17
C ASN A 687 -28.79 6.97 10.61
N GLU A 688 -28.94 6.80 9.31
CA GLU A 688 -30.20 6.94 8.57
C GLU A 688 -31.41 6.23 9.22
N ASN A 689 -31.21 5.04 9.76
CA ASN A 689 -32.28 4.20 10.32
C ASN A 689 -32.52 4.41 11.83
N LYS A 690 -31.84 5.39 12.46
CA LYS A 690 -31.88 5.64 13.91
C LYS A 690 -31.49 4.42 14.76
N THR A 691 -30.67 3.51 14.23
CA THR A 691 -30.22 2.29 14.94
C THR A 691 -28.86 2.48 15.62
N GLU A 692 -28.04 3.41 15.13
CA GLU A 692 -26.72 3.72 15.67
C GLU A 692 -26.67 5.20 16.04
N PHE A 693 -26.31 5.47 17.30
CA PHE A 693 -26.23 6.81 17.86
C PHE A 693 -24.78 7.30 17.85
N TYR A 694 -24.58 8.52 17.34
CA TYR A 694 -23.30 9.21 17.31
C TYR A 694 -23.39 10.44 18.24
N PRO A 695 -22.84 10.38 19.46
CA PRO A 695 -22.79 11.53 20.35
C PRO A 695 -22.00 12.68 19.71
N GLN A 696 -22.34 13.93 20.07
CA GLN A 696 -21.57 15.10 19.64
C GLN A 696 -20.06 14.94 19.84
N ASN A 697 -19.28 15.50 18.91
CA ASN A 697 -17.82 15.44 18.86
C ASN A 697 -17.23 14.03 18.75
N THR A 698 -18.00 13.08 18.20
CA THR A 698 -17.52 11.71 17.91
C THR A 698 -17.19 11.59 16.42
N TRP A 699 -16.00 11.06 16.11
CA TRP A 699 -15.63 10.73 14.73
C TRP A 699 -16.43 9.53 14.24
N VAL A 700 -17.15 9.72 13.14
CA VAL A 700 -17.86 8.66 12.43
C VAL A 700 -17.05 8.26 11.21
N ASN A 701 -16.58 7.01 11.19
CA ASN A 701 -15.84 6.48 10.06
C ASN A 701 -16.77 6.26 8.86
N ILE A 702 -16.28 6.66 7.69
CA ILE A 702 -16.92 6.49 6.39
C ILE A 702 -16.05 5.53 5.57
N PRO A 703 -16.59 4.40 5.12
CA PRO A 703 -15.89 3.50 4.21
C PRO A 703 -15.27 4.23 3.01
N VAL A 704 -14.02 3.88 2.69
CA VAL A 704 -13.31 4.33 1.47
C VAL A 704 -14.09 3.85 0.24
N GLY A 705 -14.36 4.73 -0.71
CA GLY A 705 -15.22 4.48 -1.88
C GLY A 705 -16.72 4.64 -1.66
N GLN A 706 -17.19 4.96 -0.44
CA GLN A 706 -18.59 5.32 -0.23
C GLN A 706 -18.83 6.78 -0.60
N ASP A 707 -19.62 7.03 -1.64
CA ASP A 707 -19.87 8.36 -2.22
C ASP A 707 -20.76 9.26 -1.35
N SER A 708 -21.63 8.68 -0.50
CA SER A 708 -22.53 9.46 0.36
C SER A 708 -22.97 8.70 1.60
N LYS A 709 -23.37 9.43 2.65
CA LYS A 709 -24.00 8.86 3.86
C LYS A 709 -25.09 9.79 4.39
N THR A 710 -26.24 9.21 4.68
CA THR A 710 -27.40 9.89 5.30
C THR A 710 -27.36 9.74 6.81
N PHE A 711 -27.66 10.84 7.50
CA PHE A 711 -27.73 10.97 8.94
C PHE A 711 -29.12 11.49 9.34
N GLN A 712 -29.50 11.26 10.60
CA GLN A 712 -30.77 11.74 11.14
C GLN A 712 -30.52 12.73 12.28
N MET A 713 -31.17 13.89 12.24
CA MET A 713 -31.14 14.87 13.32
C MET A 713 -32.04 14.41 14.49
N PRO A 714 -31.53 14.28 15.72
CA PRO A 714 -32.36 14.09 16.90
C PRO A 714 -33.17 15.37 17.22
N THR A 715 -34.30 15.21 17.90
CA THR A 715 -35.15 16.35 18.31
C THR A 715 -34.49 17.25 19.36
N TRP A 716 -33.58 16.69 20.17
CA TRP A 716 -33.00 17.35 21.35
C TRP A 716 -31.69 18.10 21.11
N VAL A 717 -31.26 18.18 19.85
CA VAL A 717 -30.15 19.06 19.47
C VAL A 717 -30.61 20.51 19.68
N THR A 718 -29.81 21.28 20.42
CA THR A 718 -30.05 22.71 20.64
C THR A 718 -30.07 23.45 19.30
N GLU A 719 -30.98 24.40 19.13
CA GLU A 719 -31.01 25.22 17.92
C GLU A 719 -29.80 26.16 17.89
N GLY A 720 -29.22 26.38 16.71
CA GLY A 720 -28.10 27.32 16.55
C GLY A 720 -27.15 26.99 15.41
N SER A 721 -26.08 27.78 15.32
CA SER A 721 -25.07 27.67 14.28
C SER A 721 -23.95 26.71 14.67
N TYR A 722 -23.57 25.84 13.74
CA TYR A 722 -22.59 24.78 13.93
C TYR A 722 -21.63 24.68 12.76
N ARG A 723 -20.50 23.98 13.00
CA ARG A 723 -19.52 23.66 11.96
C ARG A 723 -19.20 22.18 11.95
N ILE A 724 -19.57 21.50 10.87
CA ILE A 724 -19.28 20.08 10.62
C ILE A 724 -17.93 19.98 9.94
N ARG A 725 -17.15 18.94 10.23
CA ARG A 725 -15.85 18.71 9.60
C ARG A 725 -15.73 17.29 9.07
N THR A 726 -15.26 17.14 7.85
CA THR A 726 -14.85 15.87 7.25
C THR A 726 -13.34 15.80 7.12
N GLU A 727 -12.79 14.59 7.10
CA GLU A 727 -11.38 14.36 6.83
C GLU A 727 -11.16 13.10 6.00
N ALA A 728 -10.19 13.16 5.09
CA ALA A 728 -9.63 12.03 4.36
C ALA A 728 -8.13 11.92 4.65
N TRP A 729 -7.69 10.72 5.06
CA TRP A 729 -6.30 10.48 5.50
C TRP A 729 -5.54 9.62 4.51
N ALA A 730 -4.28 9.94 4.25
CA ALA A 730 -3.41 9.17 3.36
C ALA A 730 -3.00 7.81 3.97
N ILE A 731 -2.87 6.79 3.12
CA ILE A 731 -2.46 5.43 3.49
C ILE A 731 -1.11 5.34 4.19
N ASN A 732 -0.24 6.32 3.98
CA ASN A 732 1.10 6.38 4.58
C ASN A 732 1.18 7.32 5.79
N SER A 733 0.05 7.78 6.32
CA SER A 733 0.03 8.69 7.46
C SER A 733 0.71 8.13 8.70
N GLN A 734 0.63 6.82 8.97
CA GLN A 734 1.25 6.17 10.14
C GLN A 734 0.97 6.89 11.48
N GLY A 735 -0.19 7.57 11.59
CA GLY A 735 -0.54 8.38 12.76
C GLY A 735 0.14 9.75 12.85
N GLN A 736 0.92 10.17 11.84
CA GLN A 736 1.42 11.54 11.72
C GLN A 736 0.25 12.52 11.54
N ALA A 737 0.40 13.73 12.06
CA ALA A 737 -0.62 14.78 12.01
C ALA A 737 -0.36 15.78 10.88
N GLY A 738 -1.40 16.51 10.48
CA GLY A 738 -1.31 17.57 9.47
C GLY A 738 -2.43 17.44 8.45
N CYS A 739 -3.43 18.32 8.58
CA CYS A 739 -4.57 18.40 7.68
C CYS A 739 -4.54 19.71 6.91
N GLN A 740 -4.87 19.68 5.62
CA GLN A 740 -5.00 20.86 4.78
C GLN A 740 -6.35 20.86 4.07
N HIS A 741 -6.92 22.04 3.87
CA HIS A 741 -8.23 22.17 3.25
C HIS A 741 -8.22 21.59 1.83
N ASN A 742 -9.16 20.71 1.53
CA ASN A 742 -9.44 20.01 0.28
C ASN A 742 -8.37 19.06 -0.28
N MET A 743 -7.09 19.31 -0.03
CA MET A 743 -6.01 18.44 -0.47
C MET A 743 -4.80 18.55 0.45
N ASN A 744 -4.08 17.45 0.66
CA ASN A 744 -2.79 17.49 1.35
C ASN A 744 -1.66 17.95 0.40
N GLY A 745 -1.76 19.17 -0.15
CA GLY A 745 -0.80 19.67 -1.14
C GLY A 745 0.59 20.00 -0.57
N ASP A 746 0.68 20.37 0.70
CA ASP A 746 1.96 20.45 1.42
C ASP A 746 2.41 19.04 1.79
N LEU A 747 3.66 18.72 1.44
CA LEU A 747 4.27 17.41 1.66
C LEU A 747 4.25 16.98 3.14
N ASN A 748 4.24 17.93 4.08
CA ASN A 748 4.17 17.64 5.52
C ASN A 748 2.77 17.20 6.00
N ASN A 749 1.73 17.37 5.19
CA ASN A 749 0.35 17.02 5.55
C ASN A 749 -0.03 15.63 5.02
N TYR A 750 -0.79 14.89 5.82
CA TYR A 750 -1.27 13.54 5.52
C TYR A 750 -2.79 13.45 5.45
N CYS A 751 -3.46 14.57 5.61
CA CYS A 751 -4.90 14.65 5.69
C CYS A 751 -5.41 15.82 4.84
N ALA A 752 -6.53 15.59 4.16
CA ALA A 752 -7.36 16.61 3.55
C ALA A 752 -8.62 16.79 4.40
N TYR A 753 -9.17 18.00 4.48
CA TYR A 753 -10.41 18.26 5.21
C TYR A 753 -11.33 19.25 4.48
N GLU A 754 -12.63 19.12 4.74
CA GLU A 754 -13.67 20.08 4.39
C GLU A 754 -14.49 20.45 5.63
N GLU A 755 -15.01 21.68 5.69
CA GLU A 755 -15.85 22.18 6.77
C GLU A 755 -17.16 22.79 6.23
N PHE A 756 -18.29 22.44 6.84
CA PHE A 756 -19.61 22.98 6.50
C PHE A 756 -20.14 23.87 7.61
N GLU A 757 -20.50 25.10 7.27
CA GLU A 757 -21.26 26.00 8.16
C GLU A 757 -22.75 25.69 8.04
N VAL A 758 -23.37 25.30 9.15
CA VAL A 758 -24.77 24.87 9.20
C VAL A 758 -25.55 25.56 10.31
N ASP A 759 -26.87 25.60 10.18
CA ASP A 759 -27.79 25.97 11.26
C ASP A 759 -28.72 24.79 11.58
N ALA A 760 -28.79 24.39 12.86
CA ALA A 760 -29.82 23.48 13.35
C ALA A 760 -31.05 24.29 13.75
N VAL A 761 -32.21 23.95 13.18
CA VAL A 761 -33.44 24.75 13.29
C VAL A 761 -34.62 23.87 13.68
N GLY A 762 -35.43 24.35 14.62
CA GLY A 762 -36.69 23.72 15.02
C GLY A 762 -37.78 23.79 13.95
N ARG A 763 -38.98 23.30 14.30
CA ARG A 763 -40.16 23.32 13.41
C ARG A 763 -41.45 23.30 14.20
N LEU A 764 -42.53 23.79 13.61
CA LEU A 764 -43.92 23.64 14.06
C LEU A 764 -44.75 22.93 12.98
N TYR A 765 -45.66 22.03 13.38
CA TYR A 765 -46.42 21.18 12.46
C TYR A 765 -47.63 20.53 13.15
N GLY A 766 -48.47 19.86 12.36
CA GLY A 766 -49.49 18.94 12.84
C GLY A 766 -50.73 19.60 13.41
N LEU A 767 -51.10 20.80 12.94
CA LEU A 767 -52.32 21.45 13.43
C LEU A 767 -53.55 20.60 13.18
N ARG A 768 -54.35 20.40 14.22
CA ARG A 768 -55.66 19.76 14.12
C ARG A 768 -56.72 20.45 14.99
N VAL A 769 -57.96 20.42 14.51
CA VAL A 769 -59.16 20.71 15.29
C VAL A 769 -59.77 19.39 15.72
N TRP A 770 -59.85 19.19 17.02
CA TRP A 770 -60.11 17.86 17.56
C TRP A 770 -61.32 17.82 18.51
N ASP A 771 -61.94 18.98 18.79
CA ASP A 771 -63.31 19.07 19.29
C ASP A 771 -63.98 20.40 18.89
N ILE A 772 -65.31 20.41 18.78
CA ILE A 772 -66.13 21.59 18.49
C ILE A 772 -67.31 21.58 19.47
N GLY A 773 -67.47 22.68 20.23
CA GLY A 773 -68.48 22.80 21.28
C GLY A 773 -69.93 22.89 20.79
N ASP A 774 -70.14 23.05 19.49
CA ASP A 774 -71.46 22.96 18.86
C ASP A 774 -71.99 21.52 19.00
N PHE A 775 -73.14 21.35 19.66
CA PHE A 775 -73.69 20.03 19.96
C PHE A 775 -73.96 19.19 18.71
N ARG A 776 -74.10 19.81 17.52
CA ARG A 776 -74.25 19.07 16.25
C ARG A 776 -72.99 18.29 15.87
N PHE A 777 -71.83 18.71 16.36
CA PHE A 777 -70.55 18.02 16.20
C PHE A 777 -70.22 17.05 17.34
N GLU A 778 -71.04 16.99 18.39
CA GLU A 778 -70.77 16.15 19.57
C GLU A 778 -70.50 14.69 19.20
N ASN A 779 -71.34 14.08 18.37
CA ASN A 779 -71.16 12.68 17.96
C ASN A 779 -70.01 12.45 16.95
N VAL A 780 -69.38 13.51 16.45
CA VAL A 780 -68.16 13.40 15.65
C VAL A 780 -66.98 13.13 16.56
N PHE A 781 -66.85 13.89 17.64
CA PHE A 781 -65.69 13.88 18.52
C PHE A 781 -65.89 13.05 19.80
N ARG A 782 -67.14 12.85 20.24
CA ARG A 782 -67.47 12.19 21.51
C ARG A 782 -68.30 10.92 21.31
N THR A 783 -68.08 9.94 22.18
CA THR A 783 -68.68 8.59 22.11
C THR A 783 -70.15 8.54 22.53
N GLY A 784 -70.67 9.61 23.14
CA GLY A 784 -72.08 9.77 23.47
C GLY A 784 -72.36 11.18 23.95
N SER A 785 -73.65 11.55 23.96
CA SER A 785 -74.07 12.87 24.40
C SER A 785 -73.68 13.15 25.85
N GLU A 786 -73.18 14.35 26.09
CA GLU A 786 -72.69 14.86 27.38
C GLU A 786 -71.52 14.07 27.99
N THR A 787 -70.88 13.18 27.22
CA THR A 787 -69.67 12.46 27.66
C THR A 787 -68.40 13.25 27.34
N THR A 788 -67.33 13.04 28.12
CA THR A 788 -65.98 13.56 27.85
C THR A 788 -65.09 12.53 27.14
N ASN A 789 -65.65 11.38 26.76
CA ASN A 789 -64.90 10.30 26.12
C ASN A 789 -64.87 10.53 24.60
N HIS A 790 -63.66 10.63 24.05
CA HIS A 790 -63.43 10.97 22.65
C HIS A 790 -63.48 9.75 21.71
N THR A 791 -63.93 9.96 20.47
CA THR A 791 -63.96 8.97 19.38
C THR A 791 -62.59 8.77 18.73
N GLY A 792 -61.68 9.74 18.89
CA GLY A 792 -60.38 9.81 18.21
C GLY A 792 -60.44 10.50 16.85
N ASN A 793 -61.59 10.99 16.40
CA ASN A 793 -61.70 11.76 15.17
C ASN A 793 -61.15 13.17 15.37
N ALA A 794 -60.52 13.73 14.32
CA ALA A 794 -60.08 15.12 14.26
C ALA A 794 -60.09 15.61 12.80
N TYR A 795 -60.10 16.94 12.63
CA TYR A 795 -59.81 17.58 11.35
C TYR A 795 -58.37 18.06 11.34
N TYR A 796 -57.59 17.66 10.34
CA TYR A 796 -56.15 17.89 10.26
C TYR A 796 -55.81 18.98 9.25
N SER A 797 -54.72 19.69 9.46
CA SER A 797 -54.14 20.65 8.51
C SER A 797 -53.93 20.05 7.13
N GLY A 798 -53.63 18.75 7.05
CA GLY A 798 -53.40 18.05 5.78
C GLY A 798 -53.35 16.53 5.90
N GLY A 799 -53.26 15.87 4.73
CA GLY A 799 -53.20 14.41 4.60
C GLY A 799 -51.77 13.84 4.52
N ARG A 800 -50.76 14.66 4.76
CA ARG A 800 -49.33 14.31 4.79
C ARG A 800 -48.75 14.65 6.16
N ASP A 801 -47.63 14.01 6.48
CA ASP A 801 -46.85 14.32 7.69
C ASP A 801 -46.04 15.62 7.50
N GLU A 802 -45.28 15.99 8.53
CA GLU A 802 -44.50 17.21 8.56
C GLU A 802 -43.31 17.23 7.57
N ASN A 803 -43.00 16.09 6.96
CA ASN A 803 -42.01 15.95 5.90
C ASN A 803 -42.64 15.87 4.50
N GLY A 804 -43.98 15.99 4.39
CA GLY A 804 -44.73 15.91 3.15
C GLY A 804 -44.99 14.48 2.67
N VAL A 805 -44.81 13.47 3.52
CA VAL A 805 -45.08 12.06 3.20
C VAL A 805 -46.56 11.75 3.43
N PRO A 806 -47.27 11.14 2.46
CA PRO A 806 -48.69 10.77 2.61
C PRO A 806 -48.97 9.89 3.84
N THR A 807 -49.97 10.29 4.65
CA THR A 807 -50.48 9.49 5.78
C THR A 807 -51.72 8.70 5.36
N SER A 808 -52.35 7.97 6.29
CA SER A 808 -53.63 7.30 6.06
C SER A 808 -54.77 8.26 5.70
N LEU A 809 -54.63 9.54 6.01
CA LEU A 809 -55.60 10.59 5.70
C LEU A 809 -55.43 11.16 4.28
N TYR A 810 -54.37 10.79 3.56
CA TYR A 810 -54.15 11.28 2.20
C TYR A 810 -55.33 10.94 1.28
N GLY A 811 -55.92 11.97 0.67
CA GLY A 811 -57.13 11.86 -0.17
C GLY A 811 -58.46 11.81 0.60
N GLN A 812 -58.46 11.83 1.93
CA GLN A 812 -59.67 11.88 2.77
C GLN A 812 -60.09 13.32 3.07
N ASN A 813 -60.43 14.09 2.03
CA ASN A 813 -60.64 15.55 2.15
C ASN A 813 -61.70 15.98 3.18
N SER A 814 -62.65 15.12 3.58
CA SER A 814 -63.64 15.44 4.61
C SER A 814 -63.01 15.64 5.99
N TRP A 815 -61.84 15.07 6.27
CA TRP A 815 -61.11 15.23 7.54
C TRP A 815 -59.98 16.26 7.46
N ILE A 816 -59.85 16.98 6.34
CA ILE A 816 -58.81 17.98 6.14
C ILE A 816 -59.41 19.38 6.26
N LEU A 817 -58.72 20.26 6.97
CA LEU A 817 -59.10 21.66 7.18
C LEU A 817 -59.23 22.42 5.85
N PRO A 818 -60.14 23.41 5.75
CA PRO A 818 -61.04 23.88 6.81
C PRO A 818 -62.25 22.96 7.08
N VAL A 819 -62.80 23.05 8.30
CA VAL A 819 -64.15 22.54 8.61
C VAL A 819 -65.18 23.36 7.82
N ARG A 820 -65.94 22.69 6.95
CA ARG A 820 -66.71 23.33 5.87
C ARG A 820 -67.96 22.51 5.51
N PRO A 821 -68.91 23.07 4.74
CA PRO A 821 -70.00 22.27 4.20
C PRO A 821 -69.43 21.10 3.37
N GLY A 822 -69.80 19.87 3.76
CA GLY A 822 -69.32 18.62 3.17
C GLY A 822 -68.27 17.88 4.01
N SER A 823 -67.67 18.52 5.02
CA SER A 823 -66.66 17.88 5.89
C SER A 823 -67.28 17.07 7.02
N HIS A 824 -68.44 17.48 7.54
CA HIS A 824 -69.11 16.76 8.62
C HIS A 824 -69.50 15.33 8.15
N PRO A 825 -69.10 14.26 8.88
CA PRO A 825 -69.24 12.88 8.41
C PRO A 825 -70.69 12.39 8.35
N LEU A 826 -71.55 12.83 9.28
CA LEU A 826 -72.96 12.42 9.35
C LEU A 826 -73.91 13.43 8.69
N GLU A 827 -73.74 14.72 8.96
CA GLU A 827 -74.60 15.81 8.49
C GLU A 827 -73.85 16.73 7.51
N LYS A 828 -73.76 16.34 6.24
CA LYS A 828 -72.89 17.01 5.25
C LYS A 828 -73.12 18.52 5.05
N GLY A 829 -74.26 19.08 5.46
CA GLY A 829 -74.52 20.53 5.35
C GLY A 829 -74.12 21.34 6.57
N THR A 830 -73.75 20.68 7.66
CA THR A 830 -73.54 21.30 8.97
C THR A 830 -72.17 21.94 9.06
N VAL A 831 -72.16 23.20 9.49
CA VAL A 831 -70.96 23.93 9.95
C VAL A 831 -71.25 24.58 11.31
N PRO A 832 -70.24 24.89 12.12
CA PRO A 832 -70.43 25.46 13.45
C PRO A 832 -71.17 26.80 13.42
N ARG A 833 -71.93 27.07 14.48
CA ARG A 833 -72.56 28.38 14.72
C ARG A 833 -71.64 29.32 15.48
N ASN A 834 -71.84 30.62 15.28
CA ASN A 834 -71.09 31.66 15.97
C ASN A 834 -71.23 31.53 17.50
N GLY A 835 -70.17 31.84 18.24
CA GLY A 835 -70.13 31.76 19.70
C GLY A 835 -69.73 30.41 20.29
N TYR A 836 -69.76 29.30 19.54
CA TYR A 836 -69.20 28.04 20.01
C TYR A 836 -67.67 28.03 19.88
N SER A 837 -67.00 27.50 20.90
CA SER A 837 -65.55 27.26 20.87
C SER A 837 -65.21 26.00 20.07
N PHE A 838 -64.04 26.00 19.43
CA PHE A 838 -63.37 24.78 19.00
C PHE A 838 -62.02 24.64 19.69
N LEU A 839 -61.61 23.39 19.90
CA LEU A 839 -60.34 23.03 20.51
C LEU A 839 -59.37 22.59 19.42
N PHE A 840 -58.14 23.09 19.50
CA PHE A 840 -57.09 22.75 18.54
C PHE A 840 -55.77 22.47 19.26
N ASP A 841 -54.92 21.70 18.60
CA ASP A 841 -53.57 21.41 19.06
C ASP A 841 -52.60 21.26 17.87
N PHE A 842 -51.31 21.40 18.15
CA PHE A 842 -50.20 21.20 17.20
C PHE A 842 -48.89 20.99 17.98
N GLU A 843 -47.84 20.56 17.29
CA GLU A 843 -46.55 20.25 17.89
C GLU A 843 -45.45 21.22 17.43
N THR A 844 -44.44 21.38 18.29
CA THR A 844 -43.19 22.06 17.95
C THR A 844 -41.99 21.23 18.39
N ILE A 845 -40.90 21.32 17.63
CA ILE A 845 -39.58 20.76 17.98
C ILE A 845 -38.60 21.92 18.08
N GLY A 846 -37.76 21.92 19.12
CA GLY A 846 -36.71 22.93 19.33
C GLY A 846 -36.76 23.59 20.71
N ASP A 847 -36.07 24.73 20.82
CA ASP A 847 -35.87 25.48 22.05
C ASP A 847 -37.03 26.42 22.33
N LEU A 848 -38.23 25.86 22.47
CA LEU A 848 -39.41 26.59 22.88
C LEU A 848 -39.82 26.31 24.32
N TRP A 849 -39.06 25.53 25.10
CA TRP A 849 -39.47 24.88 26.35
C TRP A 849 -39.46 25.73 27.65
N ASP A 850 -38.89 26.93 27.66
CA ASP A 850 -38.80 27.78 28.85
C ASP A 850 -40.05 28.70 29.02
N LYS A 851 -40.02 29.61 29.99
CA LYS A 851 -41.11 30.51 30.37
C LYS A 851 -41.35 31.67 29.39
N GLY A 852 -40.32 32.07 28.64
CA GLY A 852 -40.35 33.21 27.73
C GLY A 852 -40.90 32.89 26.34
N GLU A 853 -41.17 31.63 26.08
CA GLU A 853 -41.53 31.13 24.77
C GLU A 853 -43.02 30.84 24.69
N GLY A 854 -43.51 30.91 23.46
CA GLY A 854 -44.92 30.73 23.18
C GLY A 854 -45.20 30.61 21.70
N VAL A 855 -46.49 30.53 21.41
CA VAL A 855 -47.01 30.60 20.06
C VAL A 855 -48.03 31.71 19.99
N ARG A 856 -47.85 32.60 19.02
CA ARG A 856 -48.77 33.65 18.68
C ARG A 856 -49.64 33.21 17.51
N ILE A 857 -50.93 33.47 17.62
CA ILE A 857 -51.91 33.24 16.57
C ILE A 857 -52.60 34.56 16.27
N ASN A 858 -52.62 34.94 14.99
CA ASN A 858 -53.35 36.10 14.49
C ASN A 858 -54.57 35.63 13.67
N PRO A 859 -55.77 35.62 14.24
CA PRO A 859 -56.99 35.35 13.50
C PRO A 859 -57.33 36.48 12.53
N SER A 860 -57.76 36.11 11.33
CA SER A 860 -58.38 37.00 10.36
C SER A 860 -59.70 36.42 9.85
N PHE A 861 -60.54 37.29 9.27
CA PHE A 861 -61.91 36.94 8.93
C PHE A 861 -62.24 37.32 7.49
N SER A 862 -62.87 36.39 6.78
CA SER A 862 -63.46 36.65 5.48
C SER A 862 -64.91 36.15 5.45
N TYR A 863 -65.69 36.62 4.49
CA TYR A 863 -67.05 36.17 4.23
C TYR A 863 -67.11 35.48 2.86
N VAL A 864 -67.84 34.37 2.79
CA VAL A 864 -68.18 33.69 1.53
C VAL A 864 -69.67 33.39 1.49
N SER A 865 -70.29 33.59 0.33
CA SER A 865 -71.71 33.28 0.13
C SER A 865 -71.97 31.77 0.23
N LYS A 866 -73.17 31.37 0.68
CA LYS A 866 -73.61 29.97 0.60
C LYS A 866 -73.64 29.46 -0.84
N GLU A 867 -73.81 30.35 -1.83
CA GLU A 867 -73.79 29.98 -3.25
C GLU A 867 -72.38 29.71 -3.81
N GLY A 868 -71.34 29.85 -2.98
CA GLY A 868 -69.94 29.80 -3.38
C GLY A 868 -69.43 31.16 -3.86
N GLY A 869 -68.23 31.18 -4.43
CA GLY A 869 -67.56 32.39 -4.90
C GLY A 869 -66.32 32.76 -4.09
N GLU A 870 -65.74 33.91 -4.40
CA GLU A 870 -64.52 34.41 -3.76
C GLU A 870 -64.78 34.85 -2.31
N GLN A 871 -63.78 34.65 -1.47
CA GLN A 871 -63.79 35.16 -0.10
C GLN A 871 -63.60 36.68 -0.10
N ILE A 872 -64.39 37.38 0.71
CA ILE A 872 -64.33 38.84 0.88
C ILE A 872 -63.77 39.13 2.28
N PRO A 873 -62.65 39.86 2.44
CA PRO A 873 -62.18 40.29 3.75
C PRO A 873 -63.24 41.12 4.50
N VAL A 874 -63.45 40.83 5.78
CA VAL A 874 -64.50 41.47 6.60
C VAL A 874 -64.00 41.96 7.95
N ASP A 875 -64.57 43.06 8.40
CA ASP A 875 -64.53 43.48 9.80
C ASP A 875 -65.74 42.90 10.54
N LEU A 876 -65.51 42.43 11.77
CA LEU A 876 -66.55 41.95 12.66
C LEU A 876 -66.80 42.96 13.78
N TYR A 877 -68.07 43.21 14.08
CA TYR A 877 -68.49 44.02 15.22
C TYR A 877 -69.44 43.23 16.12
N TYR A 878 -69.41 43.45 17.43
CA TYR A 878 -70.35 42.83 18.36
C TYR A 878 -70.85 43.83 19.40
N ASP A 879 -72.02 43.55 19.99
CA ASP A 879 -72.56 44.34 21.11
C ASP A 879 -72.37 43.57 22.42
N SER A 880 -71.63 44.15 23.36
CA SER A 880 -71.35 43.57 24.68
C SER A 880 -72.35 43.98 25.78
N THR A 881 -73.21 44.97 25.53
CA THR A 881 -74.01 45.64 26.58
C THR A 881 -75.51 45.38 26.50
N GLY A 882 -76.02 44.91 25.37
CA GLY A 882 -77.42 44.55 25.20
C GLY A 882 -78.41 45.73 25.24
N TYR A 883 -77.94 46.96 25.47
CA TYR A 883 -78.73 48.19 25.44
C TYR A 883 -77.91 49.32 24.80
N GLY A 884 -78.32 49.75 23.59
CA GLY A 884 -77.82 50.97 22.96
C GLY A 884 -76.92 50.81 21.71
N ASN A 885 -76.86 49.61 21.10
CA ASN A 885 -76.14 49.33 19.84
C ASN A 885 -74.70 49.87 19.82
N LYS A 886 -73.91 49.57 20.86
CA LYS A 886 -72.47 49.88 20.88
C LYS A 886 -71.72 48.81 20.11
N LEU A 887 -71.51 49.06 18.81
CA LEU A 887 -70.72 48.20 17.95
C LEU A 887 -69.24 48.26 18.33
N ILE A 888 -68.74 47.21 18.99
CA ILE A 888 -67.31 47.04 19.30
C ILE A 888 -66.67 46.30 18.15
N LYS A 889 -65.66 46.92 17.51
CA LYS A 889 -64.87 46.29 16.44
C LYS A 889 -63.97 45.22 17.03
N VAL A 890 -63.99 44.01 16.49
CA VAL A 890 -63.03 42.94 16.82
C VAL A 890 -61.59 43.43 16.56
N GLY A 891 -60.72 43.26 17.55
CA GLY A 891 -59.33 43.72 17.55
C GLY A 891 -59.13 45.20 17.89
N SER A 892 -60.18 45.93 18.28
CA SER A 892 -60.03 47.29 18.82
C SER A 892 -59.56 47.29 20.28
N GLU A 893 -59.08 48.43 20.79
CA GLU A 893 -58.75 48.58 22.22
C GLU A 893 -59.93 48.19 23.13
N ASN A 894 -61.14 48.59 22.76
CA ASN A 894 -62.37 48.20 23.47
C ASN A 894 -62.63 46.69 23.45
N ASP A 895 -62.26 45.97 22.37
CA ASP A 895 -62.38 44.51 22.31
C ASP A 895 -61.43 43.85 23.32
N VAL A 896 -60.17 44.29 23.33
CA VAL A 896 -59.15 43.79 24.26
C VAL A 896 -59.53 44.02 25.72
N GLU A 897 -60.13 45.18 26.04
CA GLU A 897 -60.62 45.48 27.40
C GLU A 897 -61.89 44.72 27.78
N THR A 898 -62.76 44.42 26.81
CA THR A 898 -64.06 43.79 27.06
C THR A 898 -64.00 42.28 27.12
N PHE A 899 -63.09 41.65 26.38
CA PHE A 899 -63.04 40.21 26.24
C PHE A 899 -61.63 39.64 26.46
N THR A 900 -61.56 38.64 27.33
CA THR A 900 -60.33 37.89 27.62
C THR A 900 -60.67 36.40 27.67
N ARG A 901 -59.85 35.59 27.00
CA ARG A 901 -60.05 34.14 26.91
C ARG A 901 -59.24 33.41 27.96
N LEU A 902 -59.93 32.69 28.82
CA LEU A 902 -59.36 31.84 29.87
C LEU A 902 -59.75 30.40 29.63
N TYR A 903 -58.79 29.49 29.64
CA TYR A 903 -59.07 28.05 29.55
C TYR A 903 -58.25 27.24 30.56
N GLN A 904 -58.69 26.01 30.84
CA GLN A 904 -57.98 25.06 31.70
C GLN A 904 -57.31 23.98 30.86
N LEU A 905 -55.98 23.82 30.97
CA LEU A 905 -55.22 22.82 30.20
C LEU A 905 -55.68 21.38 30.50
N SER A 906 -55.89 21.06 31.77
CA SER A 906 -56.34 19.76 32.28
C SER A 906 -57.85 19.56 32.21
N ASP A 907 -58.59 20.35 31.43
CA ASP A 907 -60.02 20.13 31.23
C ASP A 907 -60.24 18.70 30.67
N PRO A 908 -61.14 17.87 31.24
CA PRO A 908 -61.40 16.53 30.72
C PRO A 908 -61.86 16.51 29.25
N MET A 909 -62.52 17.57 28.79
CA MET A 909 -62.89 17.73 27.39
C MET A 909 -61.66 17.84 26.50
N ARG A 910 -60.48 18.17 27.05
CA ARG A 910 -59.19 18.23 26.35
C ARG A 910 -58.46 16.90 26.18
N ASN A 911 -58.96 15.82 26.79
CA ASN A 911 -58.49 14.44 26.59
C ASN A 911 -56.95 14.26 26.63
N ILE A 912 -56.25 15.12 27.36
CA ILE A 912 -54.80 15.07 27.46
C ILE A 912 -54.43 13.89 28.35
N ASN A 913 -53.45 13.11 27.90
CA ASN A 913 -52.97 11.97 28.66
C ASN A 913 -52.49 12.41 30.06
N GLN A 914 -52.91 11.70 31.11
CA GLN A 914 -52.55 12.06 32.49
C GLN A 914 -51.03 12.02 32.71
N THR A 915 -50.31 11.08 32.09
CA THR A 915 -48.84 10.98 32.15
C THR A 915 -48.18 12.17 31.47
N GLU A 916 -48.74 12.66 30.35
CA GLU A 916 -48.25 13.85 29.66
C GLU A 916 -48.40 15.12 30.53
N LEU A 917 -49.59 15.32 31.13
CA LEU A 917 -49.82 16.41 32.09
C LEU A 917 -48.87 16.34 33.29
N GLN A 918 -48.66 15.14 33.85
CA GLN A 918 -47.75 14.94 34.98
C GLN A 918 -46.31 15.28 34.62
N ARG A 919 -45.82 14.85 33.45
CA ARG A 919 -44.46 15.16 32.97
C ARG A 919 -44.25 16.66 32.79
N ALA A 920 -45.22 17.35 32.17
CA ALA A 920 -45.17 18.79 31.98
C ALA A 920 -45.19 19.53 33.33
N ALA A 921 -46.05 19.13 34.27
CA ALA A 921 -46.10 19.69 35.61
C ALA A 921 -44.78 19.45 36.39
N GLN A 922 -44.20 18.25 36.30
CA GLN A 922 -42.91 17.93 36.93
C GLN A 922 -41.80 18.81 36.36
N TYR A 923 -41.78 18.99 35.04
CA TYR A 923 -40.82 19.86 34.39
C TYR A 923 -40.95 21.31 34.88
N GLU A 924 -42.17 21.87 34.90
CA GLU A 924 -42.43 23.22 35.39
C GLU A 924 -42.00 23.38 36.85
N PHE A 925 -42.34 22.41 37.71
CA PHE A 925 -41.99 22.45 39.12
C PHE A 925 -40.48 22.45 39.34
N HIS A 926 -39.72 21.62 38.61
CA HIS A 926 -38.29 21.45 38.84
C HIS A 926 -37.40 22.44 38.07
N ASN A 927 -37.83 22.89 36.88
CA ASN A 927 -36.98 23.63 35.95
C ASN A 927 -37.47 25.07 35.68
N ILE A 928 -38.75 25.38 35.88
CA ILE A 928 -39.30 26.73 35.64
C ILE A 928 -39.46 27.52 36.94
N LEU A 929 -39.92 26.88 38.02
CA LEU A 929 -40.04 27.55 39.32
C LEU A 929 -38.66 27.87 39.91
N SER A 930 -38.54 29.05 40.51
CA SER A 930 -37.34 29.41 41.28
C SER A 930 -37.19 28.54 42.54
N PRO A 931 -35.97 28.40 43.09
CA PRO A 931 -35.77 27.64 44.33
C PRO A 931 -36.68 28.09 45.49
N ASP A 932 -36.95 29.39 45.62
CA ASP A 932 -37.85 29.93 46.65
C ASP A 932 -39.32 29.53 46.43
N GLN A 933 -39.76 29.46 45.18
CA GLN A 933 -41.10 29.00 44.81
C GLN A 933 -41.26 27.50 45.08
N GLN A 934 -40.24 26.69 44.76
CA GLN A 934 -40.24 25.25 45.05
C GLN A 934 -40.28 24.97 46.55
N ASN A 935 -39.51 25.72 47.35
CA ASN A 935 -39.47 25.55 48.81
C ASN A 935 -40.78 25.95 49.51
N SER A 936 -41.57 26.85 48.90
CA SER A 936 -42.84 27.33 49.46
C SER A 936 -44.08 26.55 48.98
N LEU A 937 -43.92 25.66 48.00
CA LEU A 937 -45.01 24.86 47.41
C LEU A 937 -44.64 23.37 47.37
N SER A 938 -45.34 22.55 48.15
CA SER A 938 -45.19 21.09 48.00
C SER A 938 -45.69 20.62 46.63
N TRP A 939 -45.10 19.53 46.11
CA TRP A 939 -45.52 18.92 44.84
C TRP A 939 -47.04 18.72 44.74
N ASN A 940 -47.68 18.17 45.78
CA ASN A 940 -49.13 17.94 45.78
C ASN A 940 -49.95 19.23 45.65
N ARG A 941 -49.50 20.32 46.28
CA ARG A 941 -50.17 21.63 46.17
C ARG A 941 -49.93 22.23 44.79
N PHE A 942 -48.72 22.12 44.26
CA PHE A 942 -48.40 22.55 42.91
C PHE A 942 -49.25 21.79 41.88
N TRP A 943 -49.34 20.46 41.96
CA TRP A 943 -50.16 19.64 41.08
C TRP A 943 -51.65 19.98 41.14
N GLY A 944 -52.20 20.21 42.35
CA GLY A 944 -53.58 20.69 42.52
C GLY A 944 -53.82 22.04 41.85
N ASN A 945 -52.87 22.97 41.96
CA ASN A 945 -52.94 24.26 41.27
C ASN A 945 -52.79 24.09 39.75
N TYR A 946 -51.85 23.27 39.29
CA TYR A 946 -51.59 23.01 37.87
C TYR A 946 -52.84 22.46 37.17
N THR A 947 -53.54 21.53 37.81
CA THR A 947 -54.74 20.87 37.26
C THR A 947 -56.02 21.70 37.35
N THR A 948 -55.99 22.87 37.99
CA THR A 948 -57.15 23.78 38.10
C THR A 948 -56.86 25.19 37.60
N ARG A 949 -55.64 25.43 37.11
CA ARG A 949 -55.22 26.76 36.65
C ARG A 949 -56.01 27.16 35.41
N LYS A 950 -56.41 28.43 35.38
CA LYS A 950 -56.94 29.08 34.19
C LYS A 950 -55.84 29.90 33.54
N THR A 951 -55.53 29.58 32.29
CA THR A 951 -54.50 30.26 31.50
C THR A 951 -55.17 31.32 30.62
N ASN A 952 -54.68 32.55 30.68
CA ASN A 952 -55.07 33.59 29.73
C ASN A 952 -54.31 33.39 28.43
N ILE A 953 -55.06 33.24 27.33
CA ILE A 953 -54.49 33.08 26.00
C ILE A 953 -54.94 34.14 25.02
N GLY A 954 -55.93 34.98 25.32
CA GLY A 954 -56.52 35.88 24.32
C GLY A 954 -56.54 37.34 24.74
N ALA A 955 -56.17 38.22 23.82
CA ALA A 955 -56.38 39.66 23.91
C ALA A 955 -57.46 40.07 22.89
N GLY A 956 -58.72 40.08 23.33
CA GLY A 956 -59.87 40.21 22.42
C GLY A 956 -60.04 38.96 21.51
N TYR A 957 -60.61 39.17 20.32
CA TYR A 957 -60.81 38.11 19.33
C TYR A 957 -59.73 38.08 18.22
N LYS A 958 -58.85 39.08 18.13
CA LYS A 958 -57.88 39.22 17.02
C LYS A 958 -56.44 38.79 17.40
N LEU A 959 -56.21 38.31 18.62
CA LEU A 959 -54.90 37.86 19.06
C LEU A 959 -55.02 36.77 20.12
N ASP A 960 -54.38 35.63 19.87
CA ASP A 960 -54.10 34.62 20.88
C ASP A 960 -52.59 34.42 21.07
N VAL A 961 -52.16 34.25 22.32
CA VAL A 961 -50.78 33.95 22.73
C VAL A 961 -50.82 32.74 23.66
N LEU A 962 -50.46 31.58 23.11
CA LEU A 962 -50.25 30.36 23.85
C LEU A 962 -48.89 30.44 24.52
N ASN A 963 -48.86 30.81 25.80
CA ASN A 963 -47.63 30.81 26.60
C ASN A 963 -47.27 29.39 27.08
N TYR A 964 -46.12 29.23 27.74
CA TYR A 964 -45.63 27.95 28.25
C TYR A 964 -46.64 27.17 29.13
N GLN A 965 -47.66 27.82 29.71
CA GLN A 965 -48.71 27.16 30.50
C GLN A 965 -49.78 26.46 29.64
N SER A 966 -49.75 26.69 28.32
CA SER A 966 -50.69 26.18 27.32
C SER A 966 -50.19 24.93 26.61
N ARG A 967 -49.10 24.34 27.09
CA ARG A 967 -48.44 23.19 26.45
C ARG A 967 -48.05 22.10 27.43
N THR A 968 -47.73 20.96 26.86
CA THR A 968 -47.09 19.82 27.52
C THR A 968 -45.76 19.48 26.82
N LEU A 969 -45.01 18.53 27.38
CA LEU A 969 -43.72 18.08 26.86
C LEU A 969 -43.81 16.59 26.51
N ILE A 970 -43.56 16.26 25.26
CA ILE A 970 -43.78 14.92 24.69
C ILE A 970 -42.55 14.36 23.97
N GLY A 971 -41.37 14.92 24.25
CA GLY A 971 -40.13 14.45 23.66
C GLY A 971 -39.83 12.97 23.97
N PRO A 972 -38.93 12.36 23.18
CA PRO A 972 -38.70 10.92 23.20
C PRO A 972 -38.20 10.45 24.57
N THR A 973 -38.73 9.30 25.02
CA THR A 973 -38.29 8.63 26.25
C THR A 973 -37.38 7.42 25.99
N ALA A 974 -37.41 6.88 24.77
CA ALA A 974 -36.47 5.86 24.32
C ALA A 974 -35.23 6.57 23.76
N ILE A 975 -34.26 6.83 24.62
CA ILE A 975 -33.06 7.61 24.30
C ILE A 975 -31.77 6.85 24.67
N PRO A 976 -30.64 7.15 24.02
CA PRO A 976 -29.34 6.61 24.41
C PRO A 976 -28.99 6.99 25.85
N ALA A 977 -28.26 6.11 26.54
CA ALA A 977 -27.95 6.27 27.96
C ALA A 977 -27.14 7.55 28.29
N SER A 978 -26.39 8.09 27.31
CA SER A 978 -25.61 9.33 27.47
C SER A 978 -26.45 10.60 27.32
N VAL A 979 -27.68 10.51 26.80
CA VAL A 979 -28.55 11.67 26.57
C VAL A 979 -29.30 12.03 27.84
N ASN A 980 -29.35 13.32 28.18
CA ASN A 980 -30.08 13.80 29.34
C ASN A 980 -31.61 13.65 29.13
N PRO A 981 -32.32 12.87 29.97
CA PRO A 981 -33.76 12.65 29.81
C PRO A 981 -34.60 13.93 29.83
N THR A 982 -34.20 14.95 30.58
CA THR A 982 -34.90 16.24 30.65
C THR A 982 -34.75 17.02 29.34
N VAL A 983 -33.56 16.98 28.71
CA VAL A 983 -33.32 17.65 27.43
C VAL A 983 -34.08 16.95 26.31
N ALA A 984 -34.10 15.62 26.31
CA ALA A 984 -34.92 14.85 25.38
C ALA A 984 -36.41 15.11 25.56
N LEU A 985 -36.94 15.00 26.79
CA LEU A 985 -38.36 15.21 27.09
C LEU A 985 -38.84 16.60 26.64
N ARG A 986 -38.06 17.65 26.92
CA ARG A 986 -38.45 19.01 26.60
C ARG A 986 -38.27 19.38 25.14
N SER A 987 -37.64 18.53 24.30
CA SER A 987 -37.30 18.86 22.91
C SER A 987 -38.50 18.93 21.97
N VAL A 988 -39.61 18.30 22.33
CA VAL A 988 -40.88 18.32 21.58
C VAL A 988 -41.98 18.81 22.51
N GLN A 989 -42.73 19.80 22.06
CA GLN A 989 -43.79 20.43 22.83
C GLN A 989 -45.11 20.33 22.09
N HIS A 990 -46.17 20.05 22.84
CA HIS A 990 -47.52 19.90 22.31
C HIS A 990 -48.38 21.04 22.85
N TRP A 991 -48.84 21.89 21.95
CA TRP A 991 -49.53 23.15 22.26
C TRP A 991 -51.03 23.01 22.11
N TYR A 992 -51.77 23.58 23.05
CA TYR A 992 -53.22 23.48 23.09
C TYR A 992 -53.83 24.87 23.07
N GLY A 993 -54.79 25.08 22.17
CA GLY A 993 -55.55 26.31 22.06
C GLY A 993 -57.05 26.10 22.15
N GLU A 994 -57.77 27.20 22.15
CA GLU A 994 -59.22 27.26 22.02
C GLU A 994 -59.59 28.59 21.40
N TYR A 995 -60.51 28.57 20.44
CA TYR A 995 -60.95 29.78 19.76
C TYR A 995 -62.45 29.75 19.48
N ASN A 996 -63.07 30.93 19.48
CA ASN A 996 -64.48 31.13 19.21
C ASN A 996 -64.69 32.51 18.59
N LEU A 997 -65.69 32.65 17.72
CA LEU A 997 -66.17 33.95 17.26
C LEU A 997 -67.08 34.60 18.32
N PRO A 998 -67.30 35.93 18.27
CA PRO A 998 -68.38 36.57 19.02
C PRO A 998 -69.72 35.88 18.74
N ILE A 999 -70.66 35.92 19.69
CA ILE A 999 -71.93 35.17 19.59
C ILE A 999 -72.73 35.59 18.34
N ALA A 1000 -72.99 36.88 18.14
CA ALA A 1000 -73.79 37.36 17.00
C ALA A 1000 -73.09 38.59 16.38
N PRO A 1001 -72.03 38.37 15.59
CA PRO A 1001 -71.26 39.47 15.02
C PRO A 1001 -72.01 40.11 13.84
N TYR A 1002 -71.94 41.42 13.75
CA TYR A 1002 -72.23 42.16 12.53
C TYR A 1002 -71.03 42.03 11.59
N ILE A 1003 -71.29 41.63 10.35
CA ILE A 1003 -70.25 41.30 9.37
C ILE A 1003 -70.29 42.35 8.26
N VAL A 1004 -69.22 43.12 8.08
CA VAL A 1004 -69.17 44.19 7.08
C VAL A 1004 -67.87 44.09 6.29
N ARG A 1005 -67.82 44.58 5.05
CA ARG A 1005 -66.58 44.63 4.29
C ARG A 1005 -65.47 45.34 5.08
N GLU A 1006 -64.27 44.77 5.08
CA GLU A 1006 -63.12 45.34 5.78
C GLU A 1006 -62.88 46.80 5.36
N GLY A 1007 -62.61 47.66 6.34
CA GLY A 1007 -62.32 49.09 6.12
C GLY A 1007 -63.57 49.98 5.94
N THR A 1008 -64.77 49.43 6.13
CA THR A 1008 -66.01 50.24 6.09
C THR A 1008 -66.03 51.28 7.22
N ASP A 1009 -66.27 52.54 6.87
CA ASP A 1009 -66.44 53.63 7.84
C ASP A 1009 -67.82 53.51 8.50
N MET A 1010 -67.83 52.92 9.69
CA MET A 1010 -69.06 52.66 10.46
C MET A 1010 -69.74 53.94 10.94
N GLU A 1011 -69.00 55.04 11.14
CA GLU A 1011 -69.63 56.30 11.53
C GLU A 1011 -70.36 56.94 10.36
N ALA A 1012 -69.75 56.91 9.17
CA ALA A 1012 -70.39 57.36 7.94
C ALA A 1012 -71.64 56.50 7.63
N LEU A 1013 -71.53 55.18 7.80
CA LEU A 1013 -72.65 54.26 7.63
C LEU A 1013 -73.77 54.56 8.63
N ALA A 1014 -73.45 54.74 9.92
CA ALA A 1014 -74.44 55.12 10.92
C ALA A 1014 -75.14 56.44 10.57
N ARG A 1015 -74.39 57.46 10.10
CA ARG A 1015 -74.99 58.73 9.64
C ARG A 1015 -75.95 58.55 8.46
N GLN A 1016 -75.64 57.66 7.53
CA GLN A 1016 -76.50 57.33 6.39
C GLN A 1016 -77.85 56.74 6.83
N TYR A 1017 -77.85 55.94 7.90
CA TYR A 1017 -79.05 55.25 8.42
C TYR A 1017 -79.68 55.95 9.64
N GLY A 1018 -79.45 57.24 9.84
CA GLY A 1018 -80.14 58.03 10.87
C GLY A 1018 -79.54 57.93 12.28
N GLY A 1019 -78.27 57.50 12.38
CA GLY A 1019 -77.46 57.50 13.60
C GLY A 1019 -77.49 56.21 14.41
N ILE A 1020 -78.24 55.19 13.98
CA ILE A 1020 -78.35 53.89 14.63
C ILE A 1020 -78.14 52.81 13.56
N LEU A 1021 -77.30 51.83 13.87
CA LEU A 1021 -77.13 50.62 13.08
C LEU A 1021 -77.70 49.45 13.86
N ASP A 1022 -78.58 48.65 13.25
CA ASP A 1022 -79.25 47.51 13.91
C ASP A 1022 -78.99 46.16 13.20
N GLY A 1023 -78.17 46.16 12.15
CA GLY A 1023 -77.84 44.96 11.38
C GLY A 1023 -78.83 44.65 10.28
N SER A 1024 -79.89 45.45 10.09
CA SER A 1024 -80.81 45.32 8.96
C SER A 1024 -80.27 45.94 7.67
N GLU A 1025 -79.23 46.75 7.76
CA GLU A 1025 -78.61 47.47 6.65
C GLU A 1025 -77.99 46.52 5.62
N SER A 1026 -78.04 46.90 4.34
CA SER A 1026 -77.59 46.07 3.22
C SER A 1026 -76.09 45.79 3.20
N GLU A 1027 -75.33 46.65 3.86
CA GLU A 1027 -73.89 46.60 4.00
C GLU A 1027 -73.44 45.48 4.95
N PHE A 1028 -74.33 44.99 5.81
CA PHE A 1028 -74.08 43.83 6.65
C PHE A 1028 -74.34 42.53 5.90
N PHE A 1029 -73.30 41.72 5.73
CA PHE A 1029 -73.39 40.44 5.02
C PHE A 1029 -74.21 39.41 5.80
N LYS A 1030 -75.09 38.71 5.07
CA LYS A 1030 -75.98 37.63 5.54
C LYS A 1030 -76.04 36.51 4.50
N GLY A 1031 -76.54 35.33 4.84
CA GLY A 1031 -76.74 34.23 3.89
C GLY A 1031 -75.46 33.51 3.46
N GLY A 1032 -74.42 33.53 4.28
CA GLY A 1032 -73.09 33.00 3.96
C GLY A 1032 -72.41 32.32 5.13
N TYR A 1033 -71.08 32.30 5.07
CA TYR A 1033 -70.20 31.79 6.11
C TYR A 1033 -69.12 32.82 6.45
N ILE A 1034 -68.76 32.92 7.72
CA ILE A 1034 -67.54 33.60 8.18
C ILE A 1034 -66.42 32.55 8.15
N VAL A 1035 -65.37 32.78 7.37
CA VAL A 1035 -64.16 31.95 7.37
C VAL A 1035 -63.20 32.52 8.41
N VAL A 1036 -62.71 31.67 9.30
CA VAL A 1036 -61.64 32.01 10.25
C VAL A 1036 -60.32 31.47 9.70
N ASN A 1037 -59.35 32.36 9.54
CA ASN A 1037 -58.00 32.05 9.09
C ASN A 1037 -56.99 32.31 10.20
N PHE A 1038 -56.01 31.42 10.37
CA PHE A 1038 -54.94 31.54 11.36
C PHE A 1038 -53.58 31.76 10.70
N GLU A 1039 -52.89 32.83 11.10
CA GLU A 1039 -51.44 32.91 11.01
C GLU A 1039 -50.82 32.47 12.34
N ILE A 1040 -49.86 31.54 12.31
CA ILE A 1040 -49.29 30.92 13.50
C ILE A 1040 -47.77 31.14 13.50
N TYR A 1041 -47.26 31.71 14.58
CA TYR A 1041 -45.85 32.04 14.76
C TYR A 1041 -45.33 31.59 16.12
N THR A 1042 -44.11 31.08 16.18
CA THR A 1042 -43.41 30.89 17.46
C THR A 1042 -42.77 32.20 17.89
N VAL A 1043 -42.75 32.45 19.20
CA VAL A 1043 -42.16 33.65 19.81
C VAL A 1043 -41.25 33.25 20.97
N LYS A 1044 -40.18 34.01 21.20
CA LYS A 1044 -39.22 33.77 22.29
C LYS A 1044 -39.02 35.04 23.15
N ASN A 1045 -38.35 34.89 24.29
CA ASN A 1045 -37.92 35.99 25.17
C ASN A 1045 -39.04 36.91 25.72
N ASN A 1046 -40.29 36.44 25.76
CA ASN A 1046 -41.50 37.21 26.07
C ASN A 1046 -41.77 38.36 25.07
N ASP A 1047 -41.15 38.36 23.89
CA ASP A 1047 -41.44 39.33 22.86
C ASP A 1047 -42.46 38.75 21.87
N GLN A 1048 -43.70 39.24 21.95
CA GLN A 1048 -44.79 38.77 21.09
C GLN A 1048 -44.69 39.27 19.65
N ASN A 1049 -43.72 40.11 19.32
CA ASN A 1049 -43.51 40.65 17.97
C ASN A 1049 -42.24 40.09 17.30
N ASP A 1050 -41.44 39.31 18.02
CA ASP A 1050 -40.28 38.60 17.49
C ASP A 1050 -40.72 37.23 16.94
N TYR A 1051 -41.11 37.19 15.67
CA TYR A 1051 -41.57 35.97 15.01
C TYR A 1051 -40.37 35.11 14.61
N VAL A 1052 -40.20 33.96 15.27
CA VAL A 1052 -39.05 33.08 15.04
C VAL A 1052 -39.34 32.10 13.91
N LEU A 1053 -40.36 31.25 14.07
CA LEU A 1053 -40.84 30.31 13.06
C LEU A 1053 -42.29 30.63 12.67
N GLY A 1054 -42.67 30.37 11.43
CA GLY A 1054 -44.04 30.53 10.94
C GLY A 1054 -44.58 29.28 10.26
N TYR A 1055 -45.88 29.00 10.44
CA TYR A 1055 -46.56 27.93 9.69
C TYR A 1055 -46.62 28.23 8.18
N ASN A 1056 -46.62 29.52 7.85
CA ASN A 1056 -46.44 30.04 6.50
C ASN A 1056 -45.23 30.98 6.49
N ALA A 1057 -44.03 30.41 6.38
CA ALA A 1057 -42.77 31.11 6.38
C ALA A 1057 -42.32 31.44 4.94
N PRO A 1058 -41.34 32.35 4.74
CA PRO A 1058 -40.88 32.74 3.40
C PRO A 1058 -40.40 31.59 2.50
N LEU A 1059 -39.86 30.51 3.08
CA LEU A 1059 -39.30 29.37 2.35
C LEU A 1059 -40.08 28.06 2.54
N ALA A 1060 -40.95 27.98 3.55
CA ALA A 1060 -41.70 26.78 3.88
C ALA A 1060 -43.16 27.13 4.25
N ASN A 1061 -44.11 26.58 3.50
CA ASN A 1061 -45.53 26.68 3.79
C ASN A 1061 -46.07 25.33 4.29
N MET A 1062 -46.23 25.18 5.60
CA MET A 1062 -46.66 23.93 6.21
C MET A 1062 -48.10 23.54 5.85
N TRP A 1063 -48.96 24.52 5.54
CA TRP A 1063 -50.29 24.23 5.00
C TRP A 1063 -50.21 23.45 3.68
N GLU A 1064 -49.25 23.80 2.82
CA GLU A 1064 -49.04 23.11 1.54
C GLU A 1064 -48.28 21.78 1.71
N ILE A 1065 -47.26 21.76 2.57
CA ILE A 1065 -46.45 20.57 2.84
C ILE A 1065 -47.33 19.43 3.38
N GLU A 1066 -48.17 19.73 4.38
CA GLU A 1066 -49.10 18.76 4.95
C GLU A 1066 -50.30 18.50 4.02
N GLY A 1067 -50.65 19.47 3.18
CA GLY A 1067 -51.65 19.31 2.12
C GLY A 1067 -53.06 19.70 2.54
N GLN A 1068 -53.22 20.94 3.01
CA GLN A 1068 -54.51 21.59 3.24
C GLN A 1068 -55.36 21.63 1.96
N VAL A 1069 -56.68 21.56 2.13
CA VAL A 1069 -57.61 21.63 1.00
C VAL A 1069 -57.61 23.06 0.46
N SER A 1070 -57.17 23.25 -0.78
CA SER A 1070 -57.21 24.55 -1.47
C SER A 1070 -58.55 24.85 -2.14
N SER A 1071 -59.36 23.82 -2.42
CA SER A 1071 -60.74 23.97 -2.91
C SER A 1071 -61.57 22.70 -2.67
N ALA A 1072 -62.87 22.87 -2.49
CA ALA A 1072 -63.81 21.76 -2.38
C ALA A 1072 -65.20 22.14 -2.87
N SER A 1073 -65.94 21.13 -3.33
CA SER A 1073 -67.38 21.26 -3.55
C SER A 1073 -68.14 20.89 -2.28
N ASP A 1074 -69.19 21.64 -1.97
CA ASP A 1074 -70.11 21.26 -0.90
C ASP A 1074 -71.04 20.10 -1.29
N TYR A 1075 -71.91 19.70 -0.36
CA TYR A 1075 -72.91 18.65 -0.55
C TYR A 1075 -73.96 18.94 -1.64
N ARG A 1076 -74.00 20.17 -2.19
CA ARG A 1076 -74.88 20.60 -3.29
C ARG A 1076 -74.12 20.87 -4.59
N GLY A 1077 -72.81 20.59 -4.63
CA GLY A 1077 -71.96 20.80 -5.80
C GLY A 1077 -71.47 22.24 -6.00
N ARG A 1078 -71.65 23.13 -5.01
CA ARG A 1078 -71.17 24.52 -5.04
C ARG A 1078 -69.69 24.56 -4.68
N GLN A 1079 -68.89 25.32 -5.44
CA GLN A 1079 -67.44 25.36 -5.28
C GLN A 1079 -67.01 26.44 -4.28
N PHE A 1080 -66.03 26.08 -3.46
CA PHE A 1080 -65.37 26.96 -2.50
C PHE A 1080 -63.85 26.87 -2.69
N THR A 1081 -63.16 28.00 -2.58
CA THR A 1081 -61.71 28.11 -2.60
C THR A 1081 -61.22 28.57 -1.23
N TYR A 1082 -60.07 28.05 -0.80
CA TYR A 1082 -59.51 28.29 0.53
C TYR A 1082 -58.09 28.80 0.45
N ASN A 1083 -57.77 29.70 1.36
CA ASN A 1083 -56.43 30.24 1.54
C ASN A 1083 -55.66 29.39 2.57
N PRO A 1084 -54.32 29.31 2.47
CA PRO A 1084 -53.49 28.75 3.53
C PRO A 1084 -53.87 29.33 4.89
N GLY A 1085 -54.15 28.46 5.85
CA GLY A 1085 -54.57 28.84 7.21
C GLY A 1085 -56.07 28.98 7.44
N ASP A 1086 -56.92 28.74 6.43
CA ASP A 1086 -58.37 28.67 6.66
C ASP A 1086 -58.70 27.45 7.53
N ILE A 1087 -59.23 27.68 8.74
CA ILE A 1087 -59.47 26.62 9.73
C ILE A 1087 -60.93 26.17 9.73
N MET A 1088 -61.85 27.13 9.70
CA MET A 1088 -63.26 26.84 9.99
C MET A 1088 -64.19 27.87 9.38
N LEU A 1089 -65.31 27.37 8.82
CA LEU A 1089 -66.43 28.18 8.36
C LEU A 1089 -67.52 28.19 9.44
N PHE A 1090 -68.00 29.36 9.82
CA PHE A 1090 -69.12 29.54 10.75
C PHE A 1090 -70.36 30.07 10.02
N GLU A 1091 -71.56 29.65 10.44
CA GLU A 1091 -72.80 30.20 9.87
C GLU A 1091 -72.93 31.71 10.15
N SER A 1092 -73.10 32.54 9.12
CA SER A 1092 -73.26 34.00 9.31
C SER A 1092 -74.55 34.37 10.04
N ASP A 1093 -75.62 33.60 9.83
CA ASP A 1093 -76.99 33.96 10.23
C ASP A 1093 -77.42 33.34 11.57
N TYR A 1094 -76.63 32.40 12.09
CA TYR A 1094 -76.98 31.61 13.27
C TYR A 1094 -75.86 31.62 14.30
N SER A 1095 -76.27 31.62 15.55
CA SER A 1095 -75.39 31.67 16.72
C SER A 1095 -75.86 30.72 17.81
N VAL A 1096 -75.01 30.47 18.79
CA VAL A 1096 -75.35 29.78 20.03
C VAL A 1096 -76.59 30.38 20.72
N ARG A 1097 -76.84 31.70 20.57
CA ARG A 1097 -78.06 32.34 21.11
C ARG A 1097 -79.34 31.79 20.47
N ASN A 1098 -79.31 31.47 19.18
CA ASN A 1098 -80.46 30.91 18.47
C ASN A 1098 -80.83 29.51 19.00
N ASP A 1099 -79.85 28.73 19.48
CA ASP A 1099 -80.07 27.39 20.03
C ASP A 1099 -80.65 27.40 21.43
N TYR A 1100 -80.18 28.29 22.32
CA TYR A 1100 -80.71 28.39 23.68
C TYR A 1100 -82.11 29.04 23.75
N LEU A 1101 -82.50 29.84 22.75
CA LEU A 1101 -83.86 30.40 22.66
C LEU A 1101 -84.89 29.40 22.12
N ALA A 1102 -84.47 28.41 21.32
CA ALA A 1102 -85.35 27.39 20.75
C ALA A 1102 -85.71 26.26 21.74
N ASN A 1103 -84.89 26.02 22.77
CA ASN A 1103 -85.13 25.04 23.83
C ASN A 1103 -85.85 25.62 25.07
N GLY A 1104 -86.28 26.88 25.02
CA GLY A 1104 -86.97 27.58 26.11
C GLY A 1104 -88.49 27.72 25.93
N SER A 1105 -89.13 26.90 25.09
CA SER A 1105 -90.57 26.89 24.85
C SER A 1105 -91.20 25.52 25.03
#